data_AF-A0A7L1Y1Y9-F1
#
_entry.id   AF-A0A7L1Y1Y9-F1
#
_cell.length_a   1.000
_cell.length_b   1.000
_cell.length_c   1.000
_cell.angle_alpha   90.00
_cell.angle_beta   90.00
_cell.angle_gamma   90.00
#
_symmetry.space_group_name_H-M   'P 1'
#
loop_
_entity.id
_entity.type
_entity.pdbx_description
1 polymer ?
#
loop_
_entity_poly.entity_id
_entity_poly.type
_entity_poly.pdbx_seq_one_letter_code
_entity_poly.pdbx_strand_id
1 'polypeptide(L)'
;AKTGEGLCSIFSPSFVQWDAMTFFSESVISQMFRTLDKDEIPVNDGIDLLQLVLNFETKDPLILSCVLTNVSALFPFVTYRPEYLPQVLSKLFASVTFEVIEESKAPRTRAVKNVRRHACSSIIKMCRDYPQLVLPNFEMLYNHVKQLLSNELLLTQMEKCALMEALVLISNQFKDYERQKAFLEELMAPVAGLWLSPEMQRVLLDPEAFISYVGADNKIADPVLEDPSGLNRSRISFCVYTILGVVKRARWPAAAEEAKAGGFLVGYMPSGSPIYRNPCTEQVLKLLDNLLALIRTHNNLYMPEMVARMGETFAKALDMLEVEKNAILGLPQPLLELYDSPVYKTVLERMQGFFCTLYDNCFHILGNAGPSMQQDFYTVEGLASQLLSSAFVNLNNIPDYRLRPMLRVFVKPLVLSCPSEYYETLVCPMLGPLFTYLHVRLSQKWQVINQRSMLCEDDAADDNPESQEMLEEQLVRLLTREVMDLITVCCVSKKGVEHNTTAAVDGDDDEAMATEVTPPASAELTELGKCLMKQEDVCTALLITAYTSLSWKDTLSCQRTTTQLCWPLLKQVLPGNLLPDAVSWFFMSVLKGLQIHGQHDGCMAALVHLAFQIYEALRPRYAELKAVMEQVPDIQRDSLEQFDSKLLNPTLQKVADKRRKDHFKRLITGCIGKPLGEQFRKEVHIRNLPSLFKMVKPSLETDVIENEDGEGLNALFEP
;
A
#
# COMPACT_ATOMS: atom_id res chain seq x y z
N ALA A 1 4.84 32.18 29.22
CA ALA A 1 3.54 31.66 29.67
C ALA A 1 3.46 30.20 29.26
N LYS A 2 3.16 29.27 30.17
CA LYS A 2 3.09 27.83 29.83
C LYS A 2 1.88 27.60 28.92
N THR A 3 2.11 27.01 27.76
CA THR A 3 1.19 26.85 26.62
C THR A 3 0.03 25.86 26.82
N GLY A 4 -0.26 25.43 28.06
CA GLY A 4 -1.13 24.27 28.32
C GLY A 4 -2.03 24.34 29.55
N GLU A 5 -2.13 25.46 30.27
CA GLU A 5 -3.09 25.56 31.39
C GLU A 5 -4.53 25.57 30.86
N GLY A 6 -5.27 24.48 31.11
CA GLY A 6 -6.70 24.33 30.74
C GLY A 6 -6.99 23.45 29.53
N LEU A 7 -5.97 22.88 28.87
CA LEU A 7 -6.13 21.94 27.75
C LEU A 7 -6.09 20.48 28.23
N CYS A 8 -6.91 19.62 27.64
CA CYS A 8 -7.02 18.19 27.93
C CYS A 8 -5.75 17.46 27.46
N SER A 9 -5.19 16.55 28.26
CA SER A 9 -4.17 15.61 27.78
C SER A 9 -4.80 14.33 27.21
N ILE A 10 -4.01 13.54 26.47
CA ILE A 10 -4.47 12.23 25.95
C ILE A 10 -4.87 11.23 27.05
N PHE A 11 -4.43 11.48 28.30
CA PHE A 11 -4.78 10.65 29.46
C PHE A 11 -5.80 11.33 30.39
N SER A 12 -6.27 12.53 30.04
CA SER A 12 -7.25 13.23 30.84
C SER A 12 -8.60 12.50 30.77
N PRO A 13 -9.34 12.37 31.89
CA PRO A 13 -10.64 11.71 31.89
C PRO A 13 -11.62 12.32 30.88
N SER A 14 -11.56 13.65 30.69
CA SER A 14 -12.35 14.37 29.69
C SER A 14 -12.11 13.83 28.28
N PHE A 15 -10.84 13.81 27.82
CA PHE A 15 -10.54 13.33 26.47
C PHE A 15 -10.92 11.87 26.27
N VAL A 16 -10.61 11.00 27.23
CA VAL A 16 -10.93 9.56 27.13
C VAL A 16 -12.44 9.32 27.02
N GLN A 17 -13.26 10.06 27.77
CA GLN A 17 -14.72 9.97 27.67
C GLN A 17 -15.24 10.52 26.34
N TRP A 18 -14.71 11.65 25.86
CA TRP A 18 -15.07 12.21 24.55
C TRP A 18 -14.72 11.26 23.41
N ASP A 19 -13.54 10.65 23.45
CA ASP A 19 -13.07 9.70 22.44
C ASP A 19 -13.94 8.44 22.42
N ALA A 20 -14.24 7.87 23.60
CA ALA A 20 -15.12 6.71 23.74
C ALA A 20 -16.55 6.99 23.23
N MET A 21 -17.13 8.13 23.61
CA MET A 21 -18.46 8.54 23.15
C MET A 21 -18.48 8.76 21.63
N THR A 22 -17.43 9.36 21.09
CA THR A 22 -17.31 9.61 19.64
C THR A 22 -17.26 8.30 18.86
N PHE A 23 -16.44 7.34 19.30
CA PHE A 23 -16.34 6.03 18.65
C PHE A 23 -17.65 5.25 18.70
N PHE A 24 -18.33 5.29 19.86
CA PHE A 24 -19.65 4.68 20.02
C PHE A 24 -20.66 5.31 19.07
N SER A 25 -20.74 6.64 19.03
CA SER A 25 -21.70 7.38 18.20
C SER A 25 -21.46 7.13 16.70
N GLU A 26 -20.20 7.19 16.24
CA GLU A 26 -19.85 6.88 14.85
C GLU A 26 -20.30 5.47 14.46
N SER A 27 -20.04 4.48 15.32
CA SER A 27 -20.40 3.07 15.07
C SER A 27 -21.91 2.88 15.01
N VAL A 28 -22.65 3.43 15.98
CA VAL A 28 -24.11 3.31 16.07
C VAL A 28 -24.79 3.98 14.88
N ILE A 29 -24.43 5.24 14.57
CA ILE A 29 -25.05 5.99 13.48
C ILE A 29 -24.74 5.33 12.14
N SER A 30 -23.49 4.94 11.90
CA SER A 30 -23.09 4.24 10.67
C SER A 30 -23.88 2.94 10.47
N GLN A 31 -24.05 2.13 11.52
CA GLN A 31 -24.81 0.89 11.44
C GLN A 31 -26.32 1.15 11.25
N MET A 32 -26.87 2.14 11.94
CA MET A 32 -28.27 2.54 11.84
C MET A 32 -28.65 2.89 10.39
N PHE A 33 -27.84 3.70 9.70
CA PHE A 33 -28.07 4.07 8.29
C PHE A 33 -27.86 2.89 7.30
N ARG A 34 -27.27 1.78 7.74
CA ARG A 34 -27.11 0.56 6.93
C ARG A 34 -28.24 -0.44 7.12
N THR A 35 -28.85 -0.48 8.30
CA THR A 35 -29.81 -1.54 8.67
C THR A 35 -31.26 -1.07 8.75
N LEU A 36 -31.51 0.17 9.14
CA LEU A 36 -32.88 0.68 9.24
C LEU A 36 -33.40 1.12 7.87
N ASP A 37 -34.71 0.95 7.68
CA ASP A 37 -35.40 1.51 6.54
C ASP A 37 -35.47 3.04 6.65
N LYS A 38 -35.52 3.73 5.51
CA LYS A 38 -35.48 5.21 5.45
C LYS A 38 -36.57 5.89 6.27
N ASP A 39 -37.72 5.24 6.43
CA ASP A 39 -38.88 5.77 7.15
C ASP A 39 -38.76 5.58 8.68
N GLU A 40 -37.88 4.68 9.14
CA GLU A 40 -37.65 4.39 10.56
C GLU A 40 -36.52 5.24 11.16
N ILE A 41 -35.79 5.98 10.33
CA ILE A 41 -34.67 6.80 10.78
C ILE A 41 -35.20 7.96 11.64
N PRO A 42 -34.70 8.14 12.89
CA PRO A 42 -35.13 9.22 13.77
C PRO A 42 -34.52 10.57 13.33
N VAL A 43 -35.04 11.12 12.23
CA VAL A 43 -34.47 12.31 11.58
C VAL A 43 -34.45 13.52 12.51
N ASN A 44 -35.52 13.75 13.29
CA ASN A 44 -35.58 14.91 14.17
C ASN A 44 -34.51 14.83 15.28
N ASP A 45 -34.41 13.69 15.97
CA ASP A 45 -33.41 13.50 17.03
C ASP A 45 -31.97 13.60 16.47
N GLY A 46 -31.73 13.03 15.29
CA GLY A 46 -30.44 13.13 14.60
C GLY A 46 -30.06 14.57 14.25
N ILE A 47 -31.03 15.39 13.83
CA ILE A 47 -30.82 16.81 13.53
C ILE A 47 -30.61 17.62 14.82
N ASP A 48 -31.35 17.32 15.89
CA ASP A 48 -31.17 17.99 17.19
C ASP A 48 -29.77 17.71 17.74
N LEU A 49 -29.29 16.46 17.66
CA LEU A 49 -27.91 16.11 17.99
C LEU A 49 -26.90 16.83 17.11
N LEU A 50 -27.14 16.90 15.80
CA LEU A 50 -26.25 17.62 14.87
C LEU A 50 -26.14 19.10 15.26
N GLN A 51 -27.25 19.76 15.58
CA GLN A 51 -27.23 21.15 16.03
C GLN A 51 -26.45 21.33 17.34
N LEU A 52 -26.64 20.45 18.32
CA LEU A 52 -25.90 20.49 19.58
C LEU A 52 -24.38 20.44 19.34
N VAL A 53 -23.94 19.54 18.45
CA VAL A 53 -22.52 19.40 18.10
C VAL A 53 -22.01 20.61 17.30
N LEU A 54 -22.80 21.15 16.36
CA LEU A 54 -22.42 22.33 15.58
C LEU A 54 -22.26 23.57 16.46
N ASN A 55 -23.16 23.76 17.43
CA ASN A 55 -23.16 24.89 18.36
C ASN A 55 -22.12 24.78 19.48
N PHE A 56 -21.54 23.60 19.70
CA PHE A 56 -20.53 23.40 20.74
C PHE A 56 -19.17 23.99 20.34
N GLU A 57 -18.65 24.95 21.10
CA GLU A 57 -17.34 25.58 20.84
C GLU A 57 -16.29 25.13 21.85
N THR A 58 -15.06 24.91 21.36
CA THR A 58 -13.91 24.60 22.21
C THR A 58 -12.63 25.15 21.61
N LYS A 59 -11.69 25.55 22.47
CA LYS A 59 -10.31 25.89 22.09
C LYS A 59 -9.36 24.70 22.24
N ASP A 60 -9.87 23.55 22.67
CA ASP A 60 -9.10 22.33 22.83
C ASP A 60 -9.05 21.55 21.51
N PRO A 61 -7.88 21.36 20.88
CA PRO A 61 -7.78 20.65 19.62
C PRO A 61 -8.18 19.17 19.71
N LEU A 62 -7.93 18.48 20.83
CA LEU A 62 -8.31 17.07 20.94
C LEU A 62 -9.83 16.92 20.99
N ILE A 63 -10.50 17.76 21.78
CA ILE A 63 -11.97 17.77 21.85
C ILE A 63 -12.57 18.26 20.52
N LEU A 64 -11.98 19.28 19.88
CA LEU A 64 -12.42 19.74 18.57
C LEU A 64 -12.34 18.62 17.52
N SER A 65 -11.30 17.79 17.55
CA SER A 65 -11.21 16.60 16.69
C SER A 65 -12.38 15.65 16.91
N CYS A 66 -12.79 15.40 18.17
CA CYS A 66 -13.95 14.56 18.50
C CYS A 66 -15.25 15.19 17.96
N VAL A 67 -15.40 16.51 18.10
CA VAL A 67 -16.54 17.26 17.55
C VAL A 67 -16.62 17.09 16.03
N LEU A 68 -15.50 17.20 15.30
CA LEU A 68 -15.46 17.01 13.85
C LEU A 68 -15.83 15.58 13.42
N THR A 69 -15.43 14.56 14.17
CA THR A 69 -15.89 13.18 13.93
C THR A 69 -17.40 13.09 14.09
N ASN A 70 -17.96 13.63 15.18
CA ASN A 70 -19.40 13.59 15.43
C ASN A 70 -20.20 14.37 14.36
N VAL A 71 -19.71 15.53 13.90
CA VAL A 71 -20.29 16.24 12.75
C VAL A 71 -20.29 15.34 11.51
N SER A 72 -19.18 14.62 11.25
CA SER A 72 -19.07 13.72 10.10
C SER A 72 -19.96 12.49 10.21
N ALA A 73 -20.15 11.95 11.43
CA ALA A 73 -21.02 10.82 11.72
C ALA A 73 -22.50 11.18 11.59
N LEU A 74 -22.89 12.38 12.04
CA LEU A 74 -24.26 12.90 11.95
C LEU A 74 -24.57 13.54 10.58
N PHE A 75 -23.57 13.72 9.71
CA PHE A 75 -23.77 14.31 8.39
C PHE A 75 -24.86 13.64 7.51
N PRO A 76 -25.09 12.31 7.53
CA PRO A 76 -26.14 11.69 6.72
C PRO A 76 -27.53 12.30 6.96
N PHE A 77 -27.82 12.81 8.16
CA PHE A 77 -29.09 13.48 8.47
C PHE A 77 -29.31 14.76 7.65
N VAL A 78 -28.25 15.44 7.20
CA VAL A 78 -28.33 16.64 6.34
C VAL A 78 -28.99 16.33 4.99
N THR A 79 -29.00 15.06 4.55
CA THR A 79 -29.74 14.67 3.34
C THR A 79 -31.26 14.84 3.47
N TYR A 80 -31.79 14.82 4.70
CA TYR A 80 -33.20 15.07 5.01
C TYR A 80 -33.51 16.53 5.31
N ARG A 81 -32.52 17.28 5.82
CA ARG A 81 -32.60 18.73 6.11
C ARG A 81 -31.39 19.48 5.53
N PRO A 82 -31.37 19.73 4.20
CA PRO A 82 -30.25 20.39 3.54
C PRO A 82 -29.96 21.81 4.07
N GLU A 83 -30.90 22.45 4.76
CA GLU A 83 -30.70 23.79 5.35
C GLU A 83 -29.54 23.88 6.36
N TYR A 84 -29.09 22.77 6.95
CA TYR A 84 -27.96 22.76 7.89
C TYR A 84 -26.58 22.71 7.21
N LEU A 85 -26.53 22.46 5.90
CA LEU A 85 -25.26 22.35 5.16
C LEU A 85 -24.35 23.58 5.33
N PRO A 86 -24.83 24.84 5.25
CA PRO A 86 -23.97 26.01 5.45
C PRO A 86 -23.34 26.06 6.85
N GLN A 87 -24.05 25.63 7.90
CA GLN A 87 -23.52 25.59 9.27
C GLN A 87 -22.44 24.52 9.41
N VAL A 88 -22.65 23.34 8.81
CA VAL A 88 -21.63 22.29 8.74
C VAL A 88 -20.37 22.81 8.04
N LEU A 89 -20.53 23.44 6.87
CA LEU A 89 -19.42 24.02 6.11
C LEU A 89 -18.67 25.06 6.96
N SER A 90 -19.40 25.97 7.61
CA SER A 90 -18.80 26.97 8.50
C SER A 90 -17.96 26.33 9.60
N LYS A 91 -18.47 25.27 10.25
CA LYS A 91 -17.75 24.56 11.30
C LYS A 91 -16.46 23.90 10.80
N LEU A 92 -16.54 23.24 9.64
CA LEU A 92 -15.40 22.57 9.03
C LEU A 92 -14.34 23.58 8.57
N PHE A 93 -14.72 24.63 7.85
CA PHE A 93 -13.76 25.64 7.37
C PHE A 93 -13.13 26.46 8.50
N ALA A 94 -13.89 26.81 9.55
CA ALA A 94 -13.32 27.42 10.75
C ALA A 94 -12.25 26.53 11.39
N SER A 95 -12.45 25.20 11.35
CA SER A 95 -11.50 24.22 11.86
C SER A 95 -10.28 24.02 10.96
N VAL A 96 -10.40 24.26 9.65
CA VAL A 96 -9.26 24.27 8.71
C VAL A 96 -8.29 25.40 9.05
N THR A 97 -8.79 26.55 9.51
CA THR A 97 -7.98 27.69 9.93
C THR A 97 -7.71 27.74 11.44
N PHE A 98 -8.01 26.66 12.17
CA PHE A 98 -7.89 26.62 13.63
C PHE A 98 -6.47 26.90 14.11
N GLU A 99 -6.35 27.77 15.11
CA GLU A 99 -5.14 28.07 15.87
C GLU A 99 -5.49 28.34 17.34
N VAL A 100 -4.62 27.93 18.27
CA VAL A 100 -4.84 28.07 19.73
C VAL A 100 -4.39 29.44 20.24
N ILE A 101 -3.43 30.08 19.57
CA ILE A 101 -2.90 31.41 19.88
C ILE A 101 -2.92 32.23 18.59
N GLU A 102 -3.69 33.32 18.55
CA GLU A 102 -3.93 34.15 17.35
C GLU A 102 -2.68 34.86 16.79
N GLU A 103 -1.57 34.92 17.54
CA GLU A 103 -0.39 35.77 17.21
C GLU A 103 0.99 35.07 17.28
N SER A 104 1.04 33.75 17.45
CA SER A 104 2.32 33.06 17.69
C SER A 104 3.06 32.66 16.41
N LYS A 105 4.23 33.27 16.16
CA LYS A 105 5.26 32.79 15.21
C LYS A 105 5.89 31.43 15.59
N ALA A 106 5.51 30.81 16.70
CA ALA A 106 6.03 29.51 17.12
C ALA A 106 5.47 28.36 16.24
N PRO A 107 6.23 27.27 16.02
CA PRO A 107 5.76 26.15 15.22
C PRO A 107 4.46 25.57 15.81
N ARG A 108 3.44 25.38 14.96
CA ARG A 108 2.16 24.79 15.35
C ARG A 108 2.36 23.44 16.04
N THR A 109 1.59 23.17 17.09
CA THR A 109 1.62 21.89 17.80
C THR A 109 1.07 20.76 16.92
N ARG A 110 1.44 19.51 17.23
CA ARG A 110 0.93 18.35 16.50
C ARG A 110 -0.59 18.21 16.61
N ALA A 111 -1.17 18.52 17.77
CA ALA A 111 -2.62 18.50 17.97
C ALA A 111 -3.37 19.47 17.03
N VAL A 112 -2.89 20.71 16.89
CA VAL A 112 -3.48 21.70 15.96
C VAL A 112 -3.39 21.23 14.52
N LYS A 113 -2.21 20.73 14.10
CA LYS A 113 -2.04 20.16 12.75
C LYS A 113 -3.01 19.01 12.49
N ASN A 114 -3.23 18.14 13.48
CA ASN A 114 -4.15 17.02 13.37
C ASN A 114 -5.60 17.47 13.16
N VAL A 115 -6.07 18.48 13.92
CA VAL A 115 -7.43 19.05 13.75
C VAL A 115 -7.63 19.63 12.36
N ARG A 116 -6.69 20.44 11.89
CA ARG A 116 -6.79 21.07 10.55
C ARG A 116 -6.79 20.02 9.45
N ARG A 117 -5.96 18.99 9.58
CA ARG A 117 -5.96 17.82 8.67
C ARG A 117 -7.28 17.06 8.73
N HIS A 118 -7.83 16.86 9.93
CA HIS A 118 -9.12 16.21 10.13
C HIS A 118 -10.22 17.00 9.43
N ALA A 119 -10.30 18.31 9.65
CA ALA A 119 -11.27 19.18 8.98
C ALA A 119 -11.18 19.07 7.44
N CYS A 120 -9.96 19.12 6.88
CA CYS A 120 -9.74 18.91 5.44
C CYS A 120 -10.23 17.53 4.98
N SER A 121 -9.94 16.47 5.75
CA SER A 121 -10.39 15.10 5.47
C SER A 121 -11.93 14.99 5.49
N SER A 122 -12.59 15.61 6.47
CA SER A 122 -14.05 15.67 6.56
C SER A 122 -14.67 16.40 5.37
N ILE A 123 -14.05 17.51 4.91
CA ILE A 123 -14.48 18.22 3.70
C ILE A 123 -14.36 17.30 2.47
N ILE A 124 -13.23 16.59 2.29
CA ILE A 124 -13.06 15.61 1.21
C ILE A 124 -14.12 14.51 1.29
N LYS A 125 -14.32 13.91 2.46
CA LYS A 125 -15.30 12.83 2.68
C LYS A 125 -16.71 13.28 2.31
N MET A 126 -17.12 14.44 2.78
CA MET A 126 -18.41 15.06 2.45
C MET A 126 -18.55 15.32 0.94
N CYS A 127 -17.52 15.90 0.30
CA CYS A 127 -17.53 16.17 -1.14
C CYS A 127 -17.47 14.90 -2.00
N ARG A 128 -16.96 13.79 -1.47
CA ARG A 128 -16.92 12.48 -2.14
C ARG A 128 -18.25 11.74 -2.01
N ASP A 129 -18.79 11.69 -0.80
CA ASP A 129 -19.90 10.82 -0.43
C ASP A 129 -21.27 11.48 -0.71
N TYR A 130 -21.35 12.81 -0.63
CA TYR A 130 -22.58 13.59 -0.83
C TYR A 130 -22.42 14.71 -1.86
N PRO A 131 -21.87 14.44 -3.04
CA PRO A 131 -21.49 15.51 -3.96
C PRO A 131 -22.72 16.25 -4.53
N GLN A 132 -23.87 15.58 -4.63
CA GLN A 132 -25.15 16.17 -5.06
C GLN A 132 -25.64 17.27 -4.11
N LEU A 133 -25.40 17.10 -2.81
CA LEU A 133 -25.81 18.03 -1.76
C LEU A 133 -24.90 19.28 -1.76
N VAL A 134 -23.63 19.09 -2.09
CA VAL A 134 -22.60 20.15 -2.07
C VAL A 134 -22.57 20.96 -3.37
N LEU A 135 -22.86 20.34 -4.51
CA LEU A 135 -22.80 20.96 -5.84
C LEU A 135 -23.53 22.31 -5.97
N PRO A 136 -24.75 22.52 -5.42
CA PRO A 136 -25.44 23.81 -5.49
C PRO A 136 -24.65 24.97 -4.86
N ASN A 137 -23.74 24.66 -3.92
CA ASN A 137 -22.91 25.63 -3.21
C ASN A 137 -21.48 25.69 -3.76
N PHE A 138 -21.21 25.09 -4.94
CA PHE A 138 -19.87 24.99 -5.51
C PHE A 138 -19.17 26.35 -5.67
N GLU A 139 -19.86 27.36 -6.20
CA GLU A 139 -19.28 28.70 -6.40
C GLU A 139 -18.85 29.34 -5.07
N MET A 140 -19.65 29.19 -4.02
CA MET A 140 -19.31 29.70 -2.68
C MET A 140 -18.06 28.99 -2.15
N LEU A 141 -18.01 27.66 -2.25
CA LEU A 141 -16.87 26.87 -1.82
C LEU A 141 -15.61 27.19 -2.60
N TYR A 142 -15.72 27.31 -3.92
CA TYR A 142 -14.61 27.63 -4.80
C TYR A 142 -14.00 29.00 -4.47
N ASN A 143 -14.85 30.02 -4.30
CA ASN A 143 -14.40 31.36 -3.91
C ASN A 143 -13.77 31.37 -2.52
N HIS A 144 -14.32 30.64 -1.56
CA HIS A 144 -13.75 30.56 -0.22
C HIS A 144 -12.39 29.86 -0.22
N VAL A 145 -12.24 28.73 -0.94
CA VAL A 145 -10.94 28.07 -1.10
C VAL A 145 -9.95 28.98 -1.81
N LYS A 146 -10.34 29.69 -2.88
CA LYS A 146 -9.48 30.69 -3.54
C LYS A 146 -8.98 31.76 -2.58
N GLN A 147 -9.85 32.28 -1.71
CA GLN A 147 -9.46 33.24 -0.69
C GLN A 147 -8.43 32.65 0.29
N LEU A 148 -8.64 31.42 0.76
CA LEU A 148 -7.68 30.73 1.63
C LEU A 148 -6.33 30.48 0.94
N LEU A 149 -6.33 30.18 -0.36
CA LEU A 149 -5.12 29.95 -1.16
C LEU A 149 -4.36 31.25 -1.50
N SER A 150 -5.04 32.41 -1.48
CA SER A 150 -4.42 33.70 -1.81
C SER A 150 -3.32 34.11 -0.83
N ASN A 151 -3.41 33.69 0.44
CA ASN A 151 -2.34 33.85 1.42
C ASN A 151 -1.45 32.59 1.43
N GLU A 152 -0.27 32.67 0.80
CA GLU A 152 0.66 31.54 0.65
C GLU A 152 1.07 30.91 1.98
N LEU A 153 1.07 31.69 3.08
CA LEU A 153 1.54 31.27 4.40
C LEU A 153 0.44 30.77 5.35
N LEU A 154 -0.85 30.96 5.00
CA LEU A 154 -1.96 30.61 5.88
C LEU A 154 -2.10 29.09 6.06
N LEU A 155 -2.16 28.38 4.93
CA LEU A 155 -2.38 26.93 4.87
C LEU A 155 -1.09 26.17 4.59
N THR A 156 -0.97 24.98 5.17
CA THR A 156 0.09 24.04 4.77
C THR A 156 -0.18 23.47 3.38
N GLN A 157 0.85 22.99 2.68
CA GLN A 157 0.65 22.49 1.31
C GLN A 157 -0.28 21.27 1.24
N MET A 158 -0.29 20.42 2.27
CA MET A 158 -1.25 19.33 2.36
C MET A 158 -2.69 19.83 2.53
N GLU A 159 -2.91 20.88 3.34
CA GLU A 159 -4.23 21.50 3.52
C GLU A 159 -4.72 22.13 2.21
N LYS A 160 -3.84 22.88 1.52
CA LYS A 160 -4.17 23.46 0.20
C LYS A 160 -4.59 22.38 -0.79
N CYS A 161 -3.82 21.31 -0.89
CA CYS A 161 -4.10 20.23 -1.83
C CYS A 161 -5.35 19.44 -1.45
N ALA A 162 -5.61 19.23 -0.16
CA ALA A 162 -6.84 18.58 0.30
C ALA A 162 -8.10 19.38 -0.08
N LEU A 163 -8.05 20.71 0.04
CA LEU A 163 -9.15 21.57 -0.42
C LEU A 163 -9.29 21.55 -1.95
N MET A 164 -8.17 21.52 -2.68
CA MET A 164 -8.20 21.35 -4.14
C MET A 164 -8.79 20.00 -4.54
N GLU A 165 -8.44 18.90 -3.86
CA GLU A 165 -9.05 17.58 -4.06
C GLU A 165 -10.58 17.62 -3.85
N ALA A 166 -11.04 18.31 -2.81
CA ALA A 166 -12.47 18.48 -2.54
C ALA A 166 -13.18 19.22 -3.70
N LEU A 167 -12.56 20.28 -4.24
CA LEU A 167 -13.11 20.98 -5.40
C LEU A 167 -13.16 20.09 -6.65
N VAL A 168 -12.11 19.29 -6.90
CA VAL A 168 -12.09 18.33 -8.00
C VAL A 168 -13.20 17.30 -7.85
N LEU A 169 -13.43 16.78 -6.64
CA LEU A 169 -14.51 15.84 -6.35
C LEU A 169 -15.90 16.42 -6.67
N ILE A 170 -16.15 17.68 -6.31
CA ILE A 170 -17.42 18.34 -6.65
C ILE A 170 -17.52 18.56 -8.17
N SER A 171 -16.41 18.92 -8.83
CA SER A 171 -16.38 19.15 -10.29
C SER A 171 -16.75 17.89 -11.10
N ASN A 172 -16.51 16.68 -10.57
CA ASN A 172 -16.94 15.44 -11.21
C ASN A 172 -18.47 15.38 -11.38
N GLN A 173 -19.25 16.07 -10.53
CA GLN A 173 -20.72 16.12 -10.65
C GLN A 173 -21.23 17.15 -11.65
N PHE A 174 -20.36 17.91 -12.32
CA PHE A 174 -20.77 18.62 -13.52
C PHE A 174 -21.25 17.64 -14.58
N LYS A 175 -20.66 16.43 -14.61
CA LYS A 175 -20.95 15.37 -15.60
C LYS A 175 -20.90 15.90 -17.04
N ASP A 176 -20.00 16.86 -17.27
CA ASP A 176 -19.76 17.52 -18.55
C ASP A 176 -18.24 17.66 -18.72
N TYR A 177 -17.72 17.06 -19.79
CA TYR A 177 -16.28 16.98 -20.04
C TYR A 177 -15.65 18.37 -20.22
N GLU A 178 -16.25 19.24 -21.02
CA GLU A 178 -15.67 20.55 -21.35
C GLU A 178 -15.70 21.49 -20.14
N ARG A 179 -16.80 21.48 -19.39
CA ARG A 179 -16.93 22.26 -18.15
C ARG A 179 -15.92 21.81 -17.11
N GLN A 180 -15.75 20.50 -16.93
CA GLN A 180 -14.78 19.98 -15.97
C GLN A 180 -13.35 20.26 -16.43
N LYS A 181 -13.05 20.11 -17.73
CA LYS A 181 -11.75 20.42 -18.32
C LYS A 181 -11.36 21.88 -18.06
N ALA A 182 -12.23 22.83 -18.41
CA ALA A 182 -11.98 24.25 -18.21
C ALA A 182 -11.73 24.59 -16.72
N PHE A 183 -12.49 23.99 -15.82
CA PHE A 183 -12.29 24.15 -14.38
C PHE A 183 -10.92 23.63 -13.92
N LEU A 184 -10.51 22.44 -14.37
CA LEU A 184 -9.21 21.87 -14.00
C LEU A 184 -8.04 22.65 -14.57
N GLU A 185 -8.18 23.18 -15.79
CA GLU A 185 -7.19 24.08 -16.39
C GLU A 185 -7.01 25.35 -15.55
N GLU A 186 -8.10 25.99 -15.13
CA GLU A 186 -8.05 27.16 -14.24
C GLU A 186 -7.42 26.81 -12.89
N LEU A 187 -7.84 25.69 -12.28
CA LEU A 187 -7.35 25.24 -10.98
C LEU A 187 -5.86 24.93 -11.01
N MET A 188 -5.36 24.35 -12.11
CA MET A 188 -3.96 23.95 -12.27
C MET A 188 -3.07 25.04 -12.87
N ALA A 189 -3.62 26.15 -13.38
CA ALA A 189 -2.84 27.20 -14.02
C ALA A 189 -1.69 27.76 -13.16
N PRO A 190 -1.86 28.02 -11.83
CA PRO A 190 -0.75 28.46 -10.99
C PRO A 190 0.36 27.39 -10.87
N VAL A 191 -0.03 26.11 -10.81
CA VAL A 191 0.92 25.00 -10.75
C VAL A 191 1.65 24.84 -12.07
N ALA A 192 0.95 24.94 -13.21
CA ALA A 192 1.57 24.90 -14.52
C ALA A 192 2.57 26.04 -14.73
N GLY A 193 2.22 27.27 -14.33
CA GLY A 193 3.11 28.43 -14.43
C GLY A 193 4.40 28.28 -13.64
N LEU A 194 4.33 27.69 -12.44
CA LEU A 194 5.52 27.43 -11.61
C LEU A 194 6.31 26.22 -12.13
N TRP A 195 5.64 25.11 -12.41
CA TRP A 195 6.24 23.83 -12.78
C TRP A 195 6.94 23.87 -14.14
N LEU A 196 6.38 24.60 -15.11
CA LEU A 196 6.92 24.76 -16.46
C LEU A 196 7.85 25.97 -16.59
N SER A 197 8.14 26.67 -15.48
CA SER A 197 9.08 27.80 -15.52
C SER A 197 10.49 27.33 -15.89
N PRO A 198 11.28 28.15 -16.62
CA PRO A 198 12.67 27.80 -16.96
C PRO A 198 13.56 27.55 -15.74
N GLU A 199 13.27 28.22 -14.63
CA GLU A 199 13.95 27.99 -13.36
C GLU A 199 13.66 26.60 -12.81
N MET A 200 12.38 26.23 -12.70
CA MET A 200 11.98 24.92 -12.19
C MET A 200 12.49 23.80 -13.10
N GLN A 201 12.38 23.95 -14.43
CA GLN A 201 12.92 22.96 -15.38
C GLN A 201 14.40 22.65 -15.14
N ARG A 202 15.22 23.69 -14.91
CA ARG A 202 16.64 23.51 -14.60
C ARG A 202 16.85 22.79 -13.28
N VAL A 203 16.11 23.18 -12.25
CA VAL A 203 16.17 22.60 -10.90
C VAL A 203 15.78 21.12 -10.90
N LEU A 204 14.75 20.74 -11.66
CA LEU A 204 14.27 19.35 -11.70
C LEU A 204 15.15 18.44 -12.55
N LEU A 205 16.00 18.99 -13.43
CA LEU A 205 16.80 18.21 -14.37
C LEU A 205 18.24 17.97 -13.90
N ASP A 206 18.81 18.89 -13.11
CA ASP A 206 20.17 18.81 -12.57
C ASP A 206 20.16 18.50 -11.07
N PRO A 207 20.71 17.35 -10.62
CA PRO A 207 20.82 17.00 -9.21
C PRO A 207 21.57 18.03 -8.36
N GLU A 208 22.58 18.71 -8.90
CA GLU A 208 23.34 19.72 -8.15
C GLU A 208 22.49 20.98 -7.93
N ALA A 209 21.87 21.49 -8.99
CA ALA A 209 20.92 22.59 -8.89
C ALA A 209 19.74 22.25 -7.95
N PHE A 210 19.26 21.00 -7.97
CA PHE A 210 18.22 20.54 -7.06
C PHE A 210 18.67 20.62 -5.60
N ILE A 211 19.86 20.08 -5.26
CA ILE A 211 20.43 20.11 -3.91
C ILE A 211 20.51 21.54 -3.37
N SER A 212 21.05 22.47 -4.16
CA SER A 212 21.16 23.88 -3.74
C SER A 212 19.80 24.57 -3.64
N TYR A 213 18.86 24.27 -4.54
CA TYR A 213 17.52 24.87 -4.51
C TYR A 213 16.71 24.44 -3.28
N VAL A 214 16.83 23.17 -2.88
CA VAL A 214 16.20 22.64 -1.65
C VAL A 214 17.03 22.92 -0.39
N GLY A 215 18.26 23.39 -0.54
CA GLY A 215 19.16 23.76 0.55
C GLY A 215 19.70 22.56 1.34
N ALA A 216 19.91 21.43 0.67
CA ALA A 216 20.49 20.22 1.28
C ALA A 216 22.03 20.29 1.41
N ASP A 217 22.68 21.28 0.80
CA ASP A 217 24.09 21.65 0.92
C ASP A 217 24.38 22.65 2.05
N ASN A 218 23.34 23.23 2.67
CA ASN A 218 23.49 24.27 3.69
C ASN A 218 24.05 23.73 5.01
N LYS A 219 25.02 24.46 5.58
CA LYS A 219 25.43 24.32 6.99
C LYS A 219 24.52 25.21 7.84
N ILE A 220 23.49 24.64 8.44
CA ILE A 220 22.58 25.43 9.30
C ILE A 220 23.29 25.72 10.62
N ALA A 221 23.80 26.94 10.74
CA ALA A 221 24.52 27.41 11.93
C ALA A 221 23.58 27.90 13.06
N ASP A 222 22.33 28.26 12.75
CA ASP A 222 21.40 28.83 13.73
C ASP A 222 19.93 28.48 13.41
N PRO A 223 19.18 27.82 14.31
CA PRO A 223 17.77 27.47 14.11
C PRO A 223 16.80 28.67 14.07
N VAL A 224 17.28 29.88 14.33
CA VAL A 224 16.49 31.12 14.38
C VAL A 224 16.44 31.85 13.02
N LEU A 225 17.36 31.57 12.10
CA LEU A 225 17.39 32.20 10.77
C LEU A 225 16.27 31.63 9.88
N GLU A 226 15.52 32.52 9.22
CA GLU A 226 14.52 32.14 8.21
C GLU A 226 15.17 31.23 7.17
N ASP A 227 14.65 30.01 7.01
CA ASP A 227 15.11 29.02 6.04
C ASP A 227 14.48 29.34 4.67
N PRO A 228 15.18 30.06 3.77
CA PRO A 228 14.58 30.52 2.52
C PRO A 228 14.30 29.32 1.60
N SER A 229 15.12 28.27 1.72
CA SER A 229 14.97 27.00 1.01
C SER A 229 13.71 26.23 1.47
N GLY A 230 13.18 26.53 2.65
CA GLY A 230 11.89 26.02 3.12
C GLY A 230 10.73 26.37 2.19
N LEU A 231 10.71 27.61 1.66
CA LEU A 231 9.69 28.05 0.72
C LEU A 231 9.85 27.33 -0.64
N ASN A 232 11.09 27.15 -1.09
CA ASN A 232 11.42 26.42 -2.32
C ASN A 232 10.94 24.96 -2.28
N ARG A 233 11.23 24.26 -1.17
CA ARG A 233 10.74 22.89 -0.93
C ARG A 233 9.22 22.85 -0.90
N SER A 234 8.60 23.80 -0.19
CA SER A 234 7.15 23.94 -0.10
C SER A 234 6.49 24.13 -1.47
N ARG A 235 7.11 24.89 -2.38
CA ARG A 235 6.67 25.11 -3.75
C ARG A 235 6.71 23.83 -4.60
N ILE A 236 7.80 23.07 -4.55
CA ILE A 236 7.91 21.77 -5.22
C ILE A 236 6.84 20.81 -4.70
N SER A 237 6.71 20.71 -3.37
CA SER A 237 5.69 19.85 -2.74
C SER A 237 4.28 20.23 -3.17
N PHE A 238 3.96 21.53 -3.25
CA PHE A 238 2.64 21.99 -3.70
C PHE A 238 2.32 21.57 -5.14
N CYS A 239 3.28 21.70 -6.06
CA CYS A 239 3.10 21.23 -7.44
C CYS A 239 2.82 19.71 -7.46
N VAL A 240 3.67 18.92 -6.80
CA VAL A 240 3.53 17.45 -6.79
C VAL A 240 2.23 17.00 -6.12
N TYR A 241 1.87 17.55 -4.97
CA TYR A 241 0.61 17.23 -4.29
C TYR A 241 -0.61 17.62 -5.13
N THR A 242 -0.57 18.77 -5.81
CA THR A 242 -1.70 19.21 -6.66
C THR A 242 -1.86 18.29 -7.87
N ILE A 243 -0.77 17.94 -8.56
CA ILE A 243 -0.80 17.00 -9.69
C ILE A 243 -1.37 15.66 -9.20
N LEU A 244 -0.88 15.16 -8.07
CA LEU A 244 -1.39 13.91 -7.48
C LEU A 244 -2.88 13.99 -7.14
N GLY A 245 -3.31 15.06 -6.48
CA GLY A 245 -4.71 15.26 -6.10
C GLY A 245 -5.64 15.27 -7.32
N VAL A 246 -5.26 15.99 -8.38
CA VAL A 246 -6.05 16.02 -9.63
C VAL A 246 -6.09 14.65 -10.30
N VAL A 247 -4.93 13.99 -10.49
CA VAL A 247 -4.86 12.66 -11.13
C VAL A 247 -5.66 11.62 -10.35
N LYS A 248 -5.63 11.66 -9.01
CA LYS A 248 -6.35 10.73 -8.13
C LYS A 248 -7.87 10.94 -8.14
N ARG A 249 -8.33 12.18 -8.27
CA ARG A 249 -9.73 12.57 -8.02
C ARG A 249 -10.55 12.89 -9.27
N ALA A 250 -9.96 13.38 -10.35
CA ALA A 250 -10.68 13.70 -11.57
C ALA A 250 -11.14 12.41 -12.26
N ARG A 251 -12.45 12.27 -12.47
CA ARG A 251 -13.08 11.06 -13.03
C ARG A 251 -14.29 11.40 -13.87
N TRP A 252 -14.55 10.57 -14.88
CA TRP A 252 -15.82 10.56 -15.62
C TRP A 252 -16.96 9.91 -14.78
N PRO A 253 -18.22 10.12 -15.16
CA PRO A 253 -19.37 9.49 -14.49
C PRO A 253 -19.31 7.95 -14.56
N ALA A 254 -19.71 7.28 -13.46
CA ALA A 254 -19.75 5.81 -13.41
C ALA A 254 -20.84 5.21 -14.32
N ALA A 255 -21.95 5.92 -14.52
CA ALA A 255 -23.02 5.49 -15.41
C ALA A 255 -22.66 5.78 -16.88
N ALA A 256 -22.69 4.74 -17.73
CA ALA A 256 -22.28 4.84 -19.13
C ALA A 256 -23.10 5.87 -19.94
N GLU A 257 -24.41 5.97 -19.68
CA GLU A 257 -25.28 6.96 -20.33
C GLU A 257 -24.93 8.40 -19.93
N GLU A 258 -24.60 8.63 -18.66
CA GLU A 258 -24.14 9.95 -18.20
C GLU A 258 -22.78 10.31 -18.79
N ALA A 259 -21.85 9.35 -18.84
CA ALA A 259 -20.55 9.54 -19.45
C ALA A 259 -20.66 9.83 -20.96
N LYS A 260 -21.59 9.18 -21.66
CA LYS A 260 -21.88 9.46 -23.07
C LYS A 260 -22.52 10.83 -23.26
N ALA A 261 -23.53 11.17 -22.47
CA ALA A 261 -24.22 12.46 -22.53
C ALA A 261 -23.27 13.63 -22.22
N GLY A 262 -22.37 13.45 -21.26
CA GLY A 262 -21.35 14.43 -20.88
C GLY A 262 -20.12 14.49 -21.79
N GLY A 263 -20.07 13.69 -22.86
CA GLY A 263 -18.97 13.71 -23.83
C GLY A 263 -17.66 13.06 -23.35
N PHE A 264 -17.70 12.15 -22.39
CA PHE A 264 -16.52 11.41 -21.90
C PHE A 264 -16.21 10.14 -22.71
N LEU A 265 -17.20 9.56 -23.37
CA LEU A 265 -17.02 8.37 -24.21
C LEU A 265 -16.50 8.76 -25.60
N VAL A 266 -15.31 8.30 -25.96
CA VAL A 266 -14.65 8.60 -27.25
C VAL A 266 -14.84 7.49 -28.27
N GLY A 267 -14.98 6.24 -27.82
CA GLY A 267 -15.14 5.10 -28.71
C GLY A 267 -15.20 3.78 -27.97
N TYR A 268 -14.93 2.69 -28.69
CA TYR A 268 -14.89 1.34 -28.16
C TYR A 268 -13.63 0.63 -28.66
N MET A 269 -13.03 -0.19 -27.79
CA MET A 269 -11.93 -1.08 -28.15
C MET A 269 -12.43 -2.20 -29.09
N PRO A 270 -11.55 -2.89 -29.84
CA PRO A 270 -11.92 -4.06 -30.64
C PRO A 270 -12.62 -5.17 -29.83
N SER A 271 -12.33 -5.24 -28.53
CA SER A 271 -12.97 -6.15 -27.56
C SER A 271 -14.40 -5.74 -27.16
N GLY A 272 -14.87 -4.56 -27.58
CA GLY A 272 -16.18 -4.01 -27.22
C GLY A 272 -16.19 -3.17 -25.93
N SER A 273 -15.07 -3.04 -25.23
CA SER A 273 -14.96 -2.20 -24.03
C SER A 273 -14.99 -0.70 -24.35
N PRO A 274 -15.72 0.14 -23.59
CA PRO A 274 -15.76 1.58 -23.82
C PRO A 274 -14.42 2.26 -23.56
N ILE A 275 -14.10 3.28 -24.36
CA ILE A 275 -12.91 4.13 -24.24
C ILE A 275 -13.35 5.48 -23.71
N TYR A 276 -12.86 5.84 -22.52
CA TYR A 276 -13.15 7.13 -21.89
C TYR A 276 -11.95 8.06 -22.00
N ARG A 277 -12.23 9.37 -22.00
CA ARG A 277 -11.21 10.42 -21.84
C ARG A 277 -11.35 11.12 -20.49
N ASN A 278 -10.23 11.46 -19.88
CA ASN A 278 -10.22 12.20 -18.62
C ASN A 278 -10.06 13.72 -18.88
N PRO A 279 -10.85 14.59 -18.25
CA PRO A 279 -10.67 16.04 -18.36
C PRO A 279 -9.30 16.55 -17.89
N CYS A 280 -8.61 15.82 -17.01
CA CYS A 280 -7.28 16.22 -16.54
C CYS A 280 -6.14 15.86 -17.50
N THR A 281 -6.37 14.99 -18.49
CA THR A 281 -5.32 14.40 -19.34
C THR A 281 -4.42 15.47 -19.94
N GLU A 282 -5.01 16.45 -20.64
CA GLU A 282 -4.23 17.45 -21.39
C GLU A 282 -3.30 18.25 -20.46
N GLN A 283 -3.80 18.63 -19.28
CA GLN A 283 -3.04 19.42 -18.34
C GLN A 283 -1.97 18.59 -17.61
N VAL A 284 -2.26 17.33 -17.29
CA VAL A 284 -1.30 16.44 -16.61
C VAL A 284 -0.17 16.03 -17.55
N LEU A 285 -0.48 15.69 -18.81
CA LEU A 285 0.55 15.31 -19.78
C LEU A 285 1.55 16.44 -20.06
N LYS A 286 1.11 17.71 -20.05
CA LYS A 286 2.02 18.87 -20.12
C LYS A 286 3.05 18.92 -18.98
N LEU A 287 2.75 18.33 -17.83
CA LEU A 287 3.60 18.35 -16.63
C LEU A 287 4.45 17.07 -16.47
N LEU A 288 4.19 16.06 -17.29
CA LEU A 288 4.78 14.72 -17.18
C LEU A 288 6.30 14.74 -17.37
N ASP A 289 6.82 15.49 -18.35
CA ASP A 289 8.26 15.53 -18.64
C ASP A 289 9.07 16.02 -17.44
N ASN A 290 8.60 17.09 -16.79
CA ASN A 290 9.24 17.64 -15.60
C ASN A 290 9.06 16.73 -14.36
N LEU A 291 7.96 15.98 -14.27
CA LEU A 291 7.79 14.93 -13.26
C LEU A 291 8.82 13.81 -13.45
N LEU A 292 9.00 13.35 -14.69
CA LEU A 292 9.98 12.33 -15.04
C LEU A 292 11.42 12.83 -14.86
N ALA A 293 11.68 14.12 -15.08
CA ALA A 293 12.94 14.76 -14.75
C ALA A 293 13.19 14.75 -13.23
N LEU A 294 12.21 15.17 -12.42
CA LEU A 294 12.31 15.12 -10.97
C LEU A 294 12.56 13.70 -10.46
N ILE A 295 11.83 12.70 -10.95
CA ILE A 295 12.02 11.30 -10.55
C ILE A 295 13.44 10.83 -10.88
N ARG A 296 13.94 11.13 -12.09
CA ARG A 296 15.31 10.82 -12.51
C ARG A 296 16.34 11.46 -11.58
N THR A 297 16.18 12.75 -11.31
CA THR A 297 17.04 13.53 -10.43
C THR A 297 17.03 12.95 -9.01
N HIS A 298 15.86 12.66 -8.46
CA HIS A 298 15.71 12.09 -7.12
C HIS A 298 16.35 10.70 -7.03
N ASN A 299 16.18 9.85 -8.04
CA ASN A 299 16.87 8.55 -8.10
C ASN A 299 18.41 8.70 -8.16
N ASN A 300 18.91 9.73 -8.83
CA ASN A 300 20.35 10.03 -8.90
C ASN A 300 20.90 10.62 -7.58
N LEU A 301 20.08 11.24 -6.73
CA LEU A 301 20.51 11.71 -5.41
C LEU A 301 21.03 10.58 -4.51
N TYR A 302 20.57 9.35 -4.74
CA TYR A 302 21.04 8.17 -4.02
C TYR A 302 22.43 7.69 -4.45
N MET A 303 23.04 8.25 -5.51
CA MET A 303 24.43 7.93 -5.85
C MET A 303 25.37 8.42 -4.73
N PRO A 304 26.39 7.64 -4.33
CA PRO A 304 27.31 8.04 -3.26
C PRO A 304 27.96 9.40 -3.47
N GLU A 305 28.28 9.76 -4.71
CA GLU A 305 28.85 11.06 -5.09
C GLU A 305 27.88 12.24 -4.89
N MET A 306 26.56 12.01 -5.03
CA MET A 306 25.53 13.03 -4.80
C MET A 306 25.18 13.14 -3.33
N VAL A 307 25.12 12.01 -2.61
CA VAL A 307 24.99 12.00 -1.14
C VAL A 307 26.15 12.75 -0.49
N ALA A 308 27.38 12.58 -0.98
CA ALA A 308 28.56 13.27 -0.47
C ALA A 308 28.54 14.79 -0.69
N ARG A 309 27.70 15.29 -1.61
CA ARG A 309 27.50 16.73 -1.85
C ARG A 309 26.49 17.35 -0.89
N MET A 310 25.70 16.55 -0.17
CA MET A 310 24.86 17.05 0.89
C MET A 310 25.73 17.58 2.04
N GLY A 311 25.33 18.69 2.66
CA GLY A 311 26.05 19.28 3.78
C GLY A 311 26.08 18.32 4.97
N GLU A 312 27.05 18.47 5.87
CA GLU A 312 27.22 17.61 7.06
C GLU A 312 25.92 17.47 7.88
N THR A 313 25.12 18.55 7.97
CA THR A 313 23.82 18.57 8.65
C THR A 313 22.79 17.62 8.02
N PHE A 314 22.88 17.41 6.70
CA PHE A 314 21.91 16.68 5.89
C PHE A 314 22.47 15.40 5.26
N ALA A 315 23.65 14.94 5.69
CA ALA A 315 24.26 13.70 5.18
C ALA A 315 23.36 12.46 5.31
N LYS A 316 22.42 12.47 6.27
CA LYS A 316 21.42 11.40 6.50
C LYS A 316 20.01 11.78 6.03
N ALA A 317 19.87 12.81 5.18
CA ALA A 317 18.56 13.31 4.76
C ALA A 317 17.77 12.33 3.88
N LEU A 318 18.46 11.38 3.25
CA LEU A 318 17.81 10.33 2.47
C LEU A 318 17.53 9.06 3.27
N ASP A 319 18.09 8.92 4.48
CA ASP A 319 17.90 7.78 5.36
C ASP A 319 16.44 7.64 5.81
N MET A 320 16.07 6.42 6.19
CA MET A 320 14.74 6.11 6.71
C MET A 320 14.45 6.84 8.03
N LEU A 321 13.22 7.34 8.19
CA LEU A 321 12.80 8.01 9.42
C LEU A 321 12.77 7.02 10.58
N GLU A 322 13.10 7.47 11.79
CA GLU A 322 13.12 6.61 12.98
C GLU A 322 11.75 5.99 13.29
N VAL A 323 10.68 6.76 13.01
CA VAL A 323 9.28 6.31 13.15
C VAL A 323 8.99 5.13 12.21
N GLU A 324 9.53 5.14 11.00
CA GLU A 324 9.39 4.07 10.01
C GLU A 324 10.21 2.83 10.41
N LYS A 325 11.43 3.02 10.95
CA LYS A 325 12.24 1.92 11.51
C LYS A 325 11.49 1.18 12.61
N ASN A 326 10.96 1.92 13.58
CA ASN A 326 10.20 1.35 14.70
C ASN A 326 8.96 0.59 14.21
N ALA A 327 8.25 1.15 13.22
CA ALA A 327 7.09 0.49 12.62
C ALA A 327 7.45 -0.84 11.94
N ILE A 328 8.57 -0.88 11.21
CA ILE A 328 9.03 -2.09 10.52
C ILE A 328 9.50 -3.16 11.51
N LEU A 329 10.15 -2.75 12.61
CA LEU A 329 10.59 -3.65 13.68
C LEU A 329 9.45 -4.11 14.60
N GLY A 330 8.22 -3.60 14.42
CA GLY A 330 7.10 -3.90 15.31
C GLY A 330 7.24 -3.31 16.71
N LEU A 331 8.11 -2.30 16.87
CA LEU A 331 8.30 -1.61 18.14
C LEU A 331 7.15 -0.61 18.38
N PRO A 332 6.63 -0.53 19.62
CA PRO A 332 5.62 0.46 19.96
C PRO A 332 6.11 1.87 19.66
N GLN A 333 5.27 2.67 19.02
CA GLN A 333 5.57 4.09 18.82
C GLN A 333 5.52 4.81 20.18
N PRO A 334 6.45 5.74 20.47
CA PRO A 334 6.41 6.49 21.71
C PRO A 334 5.11 7.30 21.78
N LEU A 335 4.35 7.10 22.87
CA LEU A 335 3.18 7.90 23.19
C LEU A 335 3.63 9.33 23.54
N LEU A 336 3.68 10.20 22.53
CA LEU A 336 4.05 11.60 22.69
C LEU A 336 2.84 12.39 23.19
N GLU A 337 3.03 13.20 24.23
CA GLU A 337 2.07 14.25 24.57
C GLU A 337 1.95 15.23 23.38
N LEU A 338 0.79 15.22 22.71
CA LEU A 338 0.55 15.90 21.44
C LEU A 338 0.58 17.44 21.53
N TYR A 339 0.53 17.99 22.75
CA TYR A 339 0.44 19.42 23.01
C TYR A 339 1.78 20.14 23.01
N ASP A 340 2.83 19.54 23.60
CA ASP A 340 4.14 20.18 23.74
C ASP A 340 5.18 19.66 22.72
N SER A 341 4.82 18.69 21.88
CA SER A 341 5.75 18.12 20.91
C SER A 341 5.70 18.86 19.55
N PRO A 342 6.84 19.40 19.05
CA PRO A 342 6.91 19.94 17.71
C PRO A 342 6.71 18.82 16.67
N VAL A 343 6.11 19.15 15.52
CA VAL A 343 5.82 18.18 14.44
C VAL A 343 7.07 17.47 13.93
N TYR A 344 8.19 18.19 13.86
CA TYR A 344 9.52 17.64 13.60
C TYR A 344 10.42 18.08 14.75
N LYS A 345 11.16 17.14 15.33
CA LYS A 345 12.08 17.40 16.44
C LYS A 345 13.35 18.09 15.95
N THR A 346 13.75 17.82 14.70
CA THR A 346 14.99 18.36 14.11
C THR A 346 14.78 18.85 12.68
N VAL A 347 15.70 19.70 12.20
CA VAL A 347 15.69 20.16 10.80
C VAL A 347 16.03 19.01 9.84
N LEU A 348 16.88 18.06 10.26
CA LEU A 348 17.16 16.84 9.52
C LEU A 348 15.89 16.00 9.32
N GLU A 349 15.12 15.75 10.38
CA GLU A 349 13.87 14.98 10.31
C GLU A 349 12.85 15.63 9.36
N ARG A 350 12.79 16.98 9.35
CA ARG A 350 11.97 17.72 8.38
C ARG A 350 12.43 17.49 6.94
N MET A 351 13.74 17.47 6.69
CA MET A 351 14.30 17.21 5.37
C MET A 351 14.07 15.76 4.93
N GLN A 352 14.24 14.79 5.84
CA GLN A 352 13.90 13.39 5.61
C GLN A 352 12.42 13.22 5.25
N GLY A 353 11.52 13.88 6.00
CA GLY A 353 10.09 13.89 5.70
C GLY A 353 9.77 14.49 4.33
N PHE A 354 10.48 15.55 3.92
CA PHE A 354 10.34 16.16 2.60
C PHE A 354 10.75 15.18 1.49
N PHE A 355 11.97 14.63 1.53
CA PHE A 355 12.44 13.69 0.52
C PHE A 355 11.55 12.45 0.46
N CYS A 356 11.17 11.93 1.63
CA CYS A 356 10.31 10.75 1.73
C CYS A 356 8.97 10.96 1.01
N THR A 357 8.27 12.01 1.42
CA THR A 357 6.94 12.30 0.88
C THR A 357 7.02 12.71 -0.59
N LEU A 358 8.08 13.42 -1.01
CA LEU A 358 8.27 13.82 -2.40
C LEU A 358 8.48 12.59 -3.30
N TYR A 359 9.34 11.66 -2.89
CA TYR A 359 9.62 10.43 -3.63
C TYR A 359 8.34 9.62 -3.84
N ASP A 360 7.64 9.33 -2.74
CA ASP A 360 6.44 8.48 -2.77
C ASP A 360 5.34 9.11 -3.62
N ASN A 361 5.12 10.43 -3.50
CA ASN A 361 4.09 11.10 -4.28
C ASN A 361 4.37 11.14 -5.77
N CYS A 362 5.64 11.26 -6.18
CA CYS A 362 5.98 11.19 -7.60
C CYS A 362 5.59 9.83 -8.20
N PHE A 363 5.85 8.74 -7.48
CA PHE A 363 5.45 7.40 -7.90
C PHE A 363 3.94 7.16 -7.77
N HIS A 364 3.26 7.77 -6.78
CA HIS A 364 1.80 7.75 -6.74
C HIS A 364 1.18 8.47 -7.94
N ILE A 365 1.76 9.57 -8.45
CA ILE A 365 1.26 10.22 -9.68
C ILE A 365 1.34 9.24 -10.84
N LEU A 366 2.52 8.64 -11.08
CA LEU A 366 2.68 7.67 -12.17
C LEU A 366 1.79 6.43 -12.00
N GLY A 367 1.62 5.94 -10.78
CA GLY A 367 0.75 4.80 -10.48
C GLY A 367 -0.73 5.08 -10.72
N ASN A 368 -1.19 6.31 -10.46
CA ASN A 368 -2.57 6.71 -10.74
C ASN A 368 -2.77 7.21 -12.18
N ALA A 369 -1.70 7.54 -12.92
CA ALA A 369 -1.79 8.04 -14.30
C ALA A 369 -2.46 7.03 -15.24
N GLY A 370 -2.06 5.76 -15.18
CA GLY A 370 -2.64 4.66 -15.97
C GLY A 370 -4.14 4.50 -15.78
N PRO A 371 -4.65 4.22 -14.56
CA PRO A 371 -6.09 4.07 -14.33
C PRO A 371 -6.88 5.37 -14.53
N SER A 372 -6.27 6.54 -14.35
CA SER A 372 -6.94 7.84 -14.48
C SER A 372 -7.11 8.27 -15.93
N MET A 373 -6.08 8.14 -16.77
CA MET A 373 -6.08 8.64 -18.16
C MET A 373 -6.18 7.52 -19.21
N GLN A 374 -6.06 6.25 -18.79
CA GLN A 374 -6.20 5.06 -19.66
C GLN A 374 -5.34 5.17 -20.93
N GLN A 375 -5.97 5.03 -22.11
CA GLN A 375 -5.29 4.99 -23.40
C GLN A 375 -4.40 6.22 -23.61
N ASP A 376 -4.87 7.42 -23.25
CA ASP A 376 -4.12 8.66 -23.47
C ASP A 376 -2.73 8.65 -22.80
N PHE A 377 -2.60 7.95 -21.66
CA PHE A 377 -1.32 7.77 -20.99
C PHE A 377 -0.50 6.66 -21.66
N TYR A 378 -1.09 5.48 -21.90
CA TYR A 378 -0.35 4.35 -22.48
C TYR A 378 0.09 4.57 -23.93
N THR A 379 -0.49 5.54 -24.64
CA THR A 379 -0.08 5.95 -26.00
C THR A 379 0.95 7.08 -26.04
N VAL A 380 1.44 7.57 -24.89
CA VAL A 380 2.52 8.57 -24.87
C VAL A 380 3.74 8.04 -25.61
N GLU A 381 4.28 8.86 -26.51
CA GLU A 381 5.37 8.46 -27.40
C GLU A 381 6.62 8.08 -26.60
N GLY A 382 7.11 6.85 -26.83
CA GLY A 382 8.29 6.34 -26.15
C GLY A 382 8.13 6.14 -24.64
N LEU A 383 6.90 6.08 -24.09
CA LEU A 383 6.65 6.02 -22.65
C LEU A 383 7.50 4.96 -21.92
N ALA A 384 7.63 3.75 -22.48
CA ALA A 384 8.46 2.70 -21.89
C ALA A 384 9.93 3.13 -21.72
N SER A 385 10.51 3.75 -22.76
CA SER A 385 11.88 4.26 -22.73
C SER A 385 12.04 5.43 -21.76
N GLN A 386 11.04 6.32 -21.68
CA GLN A 386 11.04 7.43 -20.75
C GLN A 386 11.01 6.91 -19.30
N LEU A 387 10.12 5.96 -18.98
CA LEU A 387 10.04 5.34 -17.66
C LEU A 387 11.34 4.60 -17.30
N LEU A 388 11.92 3.84 -18.22
CA LEU A 388 13.22 3.18 -18.02
C LEU A 388 14.33 4.19 -17.72
N SER A 389 14.40 5.30 -18.47
CA SER A 389 15.41 6.33 -18.30
C SER A 389 15.23 7.22 -17.05
N SER A 390 14.04 7.21 -16.44
CA SER A 390 13.67 8.06 -15.30
C SER A 390 13.41 7.27 -14.03
N ALA A 391 12.37 6.44 -14.02
CA ALA A 391 11.91 5.71 -12.84
C ALA A 391 12.86 4.56 -12.47
N PHE A 392 13.46 3.91 -13.46
CA PHE A 392 14.36 2.75 -13.28
C PHE A 392 15.84 3.10 -13.44
N VAL A 393 16.19 4.39 -13.40
CA VAL A 393 17.59 4.80 -13.34
C VAL A 393 18.17 4.48 -11.96
N ASN A 394 19.43 4.07 -11.93
CA ASN A 394 20.21 3.96 -10.69
C ASN A 394 19.62 3.01 -9.60
N LEU A 395 18.84 1.98 -9.98
CA LEU A 395 18.21 1.06 -9.03
C LEU A 395 19.19 0.43 -8.03
N ASN A 396 20.44 0.21 -8.44
CA ASN A 396 21.53 -0.31 -7.59
C ASN A 396 21.71 0.46 -6.29
N ASN A 397 21.57 1.79 -6.33
CA ASN A 397 21.77 2.65 -5.17
C ASN A 397 20.45 2.98 -4.44
N ILE A 398 19.29 2.67 -5.02
CA ILE A 398 18.00 2.86 -4.36
C ILE A 398 17.86 1.83 -3.24
N PRO A 399 17.55 2.24 -1.99
CA PRO A 399 17.42 1.32 -0.85
C PRO A 399 16.07 0.59 -0.85
N ASP A 400 15.98 -0.52 -0.10
CA ASP A 400 14.78 -1.38 -0.10
C ASP A 400 13.52 -0.65 0.40
N TYR A 401 13.66 0.26 1.37
CA TYR A 401 12.55 1.06 1.89
C TYR A 401 12.00 2.08 0.89
N ARG A 402 12.71 2.35 -0.22
CA ARG A 402 12.23 3.16 -1.36
C ARG A 402 11.75 2.31 -2.52
N LEU A 403 12.50 1.24 -2.81
CA LEU A 403 12.17 0.31 -3.89
C LEU A 403 10.82 -0.38 -3.64
N ARG A 404 10.54 -0.80 -2.39
CA ARG A 404 9.25 -1.44 -2.07
C ARG A 404 8.05 -0.52 -2.36
N PRO A 405 7.97 0.72 -1.83
CA PRO A 405 6.92 1.66 -2.21
C PRO A 405 6.82 1.88 -3.72
N MET A 406 7.94 2.09 -4.41
CA MET A 406 7.97 2.25 -5.87
C MET A 406 7.30 1.07 -6.60
N LEU A 407 7.58 -0.18 -6.20
CA LEU A 407 6.93 -1.36 -6.78
C LEU A 407 5.42 -1.39 -6.47
N ARG A 408 5.05 -1.14 -5.21
CA ARG A 408 3.65 -1.21 -4.73
C ARG A 408 2.77 -0.13 -5.33
N VAL A 409 3.24 1.11 -5.35
CA VAL A 409 2.40 2.29 -5.65
C VAL A 409 2.49 2.74 -7.11
N PHE A 410 3.52 2.33 -7.85
CA PHE A 410 3.70 2.67 -9.26
C PHE A 410 3.63 1.44 -10.16
N VAL A 411 4.57 0.49 -10.01
CA VAL A 411 4.71 -0.62 -10.98
C VAL A 411 3.47 -1.51 -10.98
N LYS A 412 2.98 -1.89 -9.81
CA LYS A 412 1.80 -2.75 -9.68
C LYS A 412 0.53 -2.11 -10.29
N PRO A 413 0.12 -0.87 -9.95
CA PRO A 413 -1.01 -0.20 -10.61
C PRO A 413 -0.84 0.03 -12.11
N LEU A 414 0.38 0.38 -12.55
CA LEU A 414 0.70 0.59 -13.97
C LEU A 414 0.40 -0.67 -14.78
N VAL A 415 0.82 -1.83 -14.28
CA VAL A 415 0.64 -3.12 -14.95
C VAL A 415 -0.82 -3.57 -14.90
N LEU A 416 -1.46 -3.49 -13.73
CA LEU A 416 -2.84 -3.93 -13.54
C LEU A 416 -3.85 -3.12 -14.35
N SER A 417 -3.56 -1.84 -14.62
CA SER A 417 -4.44 -0.95 -15.37
C SER A 417 -4.12 -0.91 -16.88
N CYS A 418 -3.08 -1.62 -17.32
CA CYS A 418 -2.63 -1.59 -18.71
C CYS A 418 -3.51 -2.47 -19.61
N PRO A 419 -4.06 -1.93 -20.70
CA PRO A 419 -4.75 -2.71 -21.72
C PRO A 419 -3.83 -3.76 -22.39
N SER A 420 -4.40 -4.89 -22.82
CA SER A 420 -3.60 -6.00 -23.34
C SER A 420 -2.86 -5.69 -24.63
N GLU A 421 -3.33 -4.70 -25.40
CA GLU A 421 -2.71 -4.22 -26.63
C GLU A 421 -1.31 -3.62 -26.40
N TYR A 422 -1.07 -3.09 -25.19
CA TYR A 422 0.20 -2.43 -24.85
C TYR A 422 1.14 -3.31 -24.03
N TYR A 423 0.79 -4.59 -23.80
CA TYR A 423 1.65 -5.50 -23.05
C TYR A 423 3.00 -5.71 -23.73
N GLU A 424 3.01 -6.02 -25.03
CA GLU A 424 4.25 -6.30 -25.75
C GLU A 424 5.09 -5.02 -26.02
N THR A 425 4.45 -3.88 -26.22
CA THR A 425 5.13 -2.62 -26.57
C THR A 425 5.64 -1.83 -25.37
N LEU A 426 4.96 -1.93 -24.21
CA LEU A 426 5.27 -1.14 -23.02
C LEU A 426 5.62 -2.01 -21.80
N VAL A 427 4.74 -2.94 -21.43
CA VAL A 427 4.89 -3.66 -20.15
C VAL A 427 6.05 -4.65 -20.17
N CYS A 428 6.13 -5.52 -21.19
CA CYS A 428 7.19 -6.52 -21.29
C CYS A 428 8.60 -5.91 -21.37
N PRO A 429 8.87 -4.88 -22.21
CA PRO A 429 10.18 -4.22 -22.26
C PRO A 429 10.61 -3.58 -20.94
N MET A 430 9.66 -3.17 -20.09
CA MET A 430 9.96 -2.62 -18.77
C MET A 430 10.13 -3.70 -17.69
N LEU A 431 9.20 -4.66 -17.63
CA LEU A 431 9.17 -5.69 -16.59
C LEU A 431 10.29 -6.71 -16.74
N GLY A 432 10.73 -7.02 -17.97
CA GLY A 432 11.80 -7.98 -18.19
C GLY A 432 13.10 -7.62 -17.46
N PRO A 433 13.72 -6.47 -17.78
CA PRO A 433 14.91 -5.99 -17.07
C PRO A 433 14.68 -5.80 -15.57
N LEU A 434 13.49 -5.33 -15.18
CA LEU A 434 13.14 -5.13 -13.77
C LEU A 434 13.13 -6.44 -12.99
N PHE A 435 12.48 -7.50 -13.50
CA PHE A 435 12.43 -8.79 -12.82
C PHE A 435 13.80 -9.46 -12.76
N THR A 436 14.61 -9.35 -13.81
CA THR A 436 16.00 -9.82 -13.79
C THR A 436 16.81 -9.09 -12.72
N TYR A 437 16.65 -7.77 -12.62
CA TYR A 437 17.31 -6.97 -11.58
C TYR A 437 16.87 -7.38 -10.16
N LEU A 438 15.56 -7.47 -9.94
CA LEU A 438 14.99 -7.84 -8.63
C LEU A 438 15.43 -9.24 -8.21
N HIS A 439 15.50 -10.19 -9.16
CA HIS A 439 16.03 -11.52 -8.92
C HIS A 439 17.46 -11.48 -8.38
N VAL A 440 18.36 -10.77 -9.07
CA VAL A 440 19.77 -10.66 -8.69
C VAL A 440 19.91 -9.99 -7.33
N ARG A 441 19.22 -8.86 -7.11
CA ARG A 441 19.25 -8.12 -5.85
C ARG A 441 18.77 -8.98 -4.68
N LEU A 442 17.61 -9.62 -4.80
CA LEU A 442 17.06 -10.47 -3.75
C LEU A 442 17.96 -11.69 -3.47
N SER A 443 18.48 -12.34 -4.51
CA SER A 443 19.36 -13.50 -4.34
C SER A 443 20.64 -13.14 -3.60
N GLN A 444 21.28 -12.01 -3.93
CA GLN A 444 22.45 -11.51 -3.22
C GLN A 444 22.14 -11.19 -1.75
N LYS A 445 21.04 -10.48 -1.48
CA LYS A 445 20.66 -10.12 -0.11
C LYS A 445 20.30 -11.34 0.74
N TRP A 446 19.57 -12.29 0.18
CA TRP A 446 19.25 -13.54 0.87
C TRP A 446 20.48 -14.43 1.08
N GLN A 447 21.46 -14.40 0.17
CA GLN A 447 22.73 -15.08 0.38
C GLN A 447 23.46 -14.50 1.60
N VAL A 448 23.52 -13.18 1.73
CA VAL A 448 24.12 -12.51 2.89
C VAL A 448 23.40 -12.91 4.18
N ILE A 449 22.06 -12.80 4.22
CA ILE A 449 21.25 -13.19 5.41
C ILE A 449 21.49 -14.66 5.79
N ASN A 450 21.50 -15.56 4.80
CA ASN A 450 21.71 -16.99 5.06
C ASN A 450 23.13 -17.31 5.53
N GLN A 451 24.15 -16.61 5.04
CA GLN A 451 25.54 -16.76 5.49
C GLN A 451 25.72 -16.29 6.94
N ARG A 452 25.13 -15.15 7.31
CA ARG A 452 25.20 -14.61 8.67
C ARG A 452 24.57 -15.57 9.69
N SER A 453 23.42 -16.14 9.36
CA SER A 453 22.76 -17.15 10.20
C SER A 453 23.60 -18.42 10.45
N MET A 454 24.65 -18.68 9.66
CA MET A 454 25.55 -19.82 9.83
C MET A 454 26.82 -19.46 10.63
N LEU A 455 27.11 -18.17 10.80
CA LEU A 455 28.36 -17.65 11.38
C LEU A 455 28.18 -17.00 12.76
N CYS A 456 26.96 -16.96 13.32
CA CYS A 456 26.68 -16.43 14.66
C CYS A 456 27.17 -17.38 15.78
N GLU A 457 28.49 -17.59 15.83
CA GLU A 457 29.27 -18.01 16.99
C GLU A 457 30.59 -17.20 16.94
N ASP A 458 30.56 -15.89 17.17
CA ASP A 458 31.66 -15.17 17.84
C ASP A 458 31.40 -13.67 17.99
N ASP A 459 31.89 -13.16 19.12
CA ASP A 459 31.75 -11.81 19.66
C ASP A 459 32.08 -10.67 18.69
N ALA A 460 31.22 -9.63 18.66
CA ALA A 460 31.66 -8.28 18.33
C ALA A 460 30.88 -7.24 19.16
N ALA A 461 31.63 -6.58 20.04
CA ALA A 461 31.21 -5.42 20.80
C ALA A 461 31.07 -4.20 19.86
N ASP A 462 29.84 -3.90 19.48
CA ASP A 462 29.44 -2.57 19.03
C ASP A 462 28.07 -2.27 19.64
N ASP A 463 27.79 -1.00 19.93
CA ASP A 463 26.50 -0.60 20.48
C ASP A 463 25.39 -0.78 19.41
N ASN A 464 24.56 -1.80 19.61
CA ASN A 464 23.29 -2.08 18.89
C ASN A 464 23.32 -2.59 17.41
N PRO A 465 24.29 -3.42 16.96
CA PRO A 465 24.32 -3.99 15.60
C PRO A 465 23.14 -4.93 15.31
N GLU A 466 22.59 -5.58 16.35
CA GLU A 466 21.49 -6.53 16.24
C GLU A 466 20.21 -5.88 15.69
N SER A 467 19.90 -4.64 16.10
CA SER A 467 18.70 -3.94 15.64
C SER A 467 18.79 -3.47 14.18
N GLN A 468 19.98 -3.06 13.73
CA GLN A 468 20.21 -2.64 12.35
C GLN A 468 20.19 -3.85 11.40
N GLU A 469 20.82 -4.95 11.80
CA GLU A 469 20.78 -6.19 11.04
C GLU A 469 19.34 -6.73 10.91
N MET A 470 18.60 -6.76 12.02
CA MET A 470 17.19 -7.17 12.02
C MET A 470 16.34 -6.27 11.12
N LEU A 471 16.61 -4.96 11.11
CA LEU A 471 15.92 -4.01 10.24
C LEU A 471 16.20 -4.29 8.76
N GLU A 472 17.47 -4.51 8.40
CA GLU A 472 17.86 -4.86 7.03
C GLU A 472 17.22 -6.18 6.59
N GLU A 473 17.24 -7.21 7.43
CA GLU A 473 16.58 -8.49 7.15
C GLU A 473 15.07 -8.30 6.94
N GLN A 474 14.42 -7.54 7.82
CA GLN A 474 12.98 -7.30 7.72
C GLN A 474 12.62 -6.50 6.46
N LEU A 475 13.44 -5.52 6.07
CA LEU A 475 13.29 -4.81 4.79
C LEU A 475 13.39 -5.76 3.60
N VAL A 476 14.34 -6.71 3.62
CA VAL A 476 14.49 -7.72 2.56
C VAL A 476 13.29 -8.65 2.50
N ARG A 477 12.75 -9.08 3.65
CA ARG A 477 11.51 -9.87 3.69
C ARG A 477 10.34 -9.11 3.10
N LEU A 478 10.14 -7.85 3.49
CA LEU A 478 9.07 -7.00 2.97
C LEU A 478 9.21 -6.75 1.46
N LEU A 479 10.42 -6.49 0.97
CA LEU A 479 10.68 -6.35 -0.45
C LEU A 479 10.43 -7.66 -1.20
N THR A 480 10.86 -8.79 -0.63
CA THR A 480 10.60 -10.13 -1.19
C THR A 480 9.12 -10.37 -1.38
N ARG A 481 8.30 -10.11 -0.34
CA ARG A 481 6.85 -10.23 -0.39
C ARG A 481 6.23 -9.37 -1.49
N GLU A 482 6.68 -8.11 -1.61
CA GLU A 482 6.20 -7.20 -2.65
C GLU A 482 6.57 -7.67 -4.06
N VAL A 483 7.79 -8.17 -4.26
CA VAL A 483 8.24 -8.71 -5.56
C VAL A 483 7.46 -9.98 -5.92
N MET A 484 7.26 -10.91 -4.98
CA MET A 484 6.46 -12.11 -5.21
C MET A 484 5.00 -11.76 -5.52
N ASP A 485 4.43 -10.79 -4.81
CA ASP A 485 3.07 -10.31 -5.06
C ASP A 485 2.96 -9.66 -6.44
N LEU A 486 3.91 -8.80 -6.82
CA LEU A 486 3.99 -8.18 -8.14
C LEU A 486 4.05 -9.25 -9.26
N ILE A 487 4.96 -10.23 -9.14
CA ILE A 487 5.06 -11.32 -10.12
C ILE A 487 3.75 -12.11 -10.19
N THR A 488 3.14 -12.40 -9.04
CA THR A 488 1.88 -13.14 -8.95
C THR A 488 0.76 -12.41 -9.68
N VAL A 489 0.56 -11.11 -9.44
CA VAL A 489 -0.49 -10.35 -10.12
C VAL A 489 -0.21 -10.14 -11.61
N CYS A 490 1.06 -10.11 -12.03
CA CYS A 490 1.41 -10.04 -13.44
C CYS A 490 1.09 -11.35 -14.17
N CYS A 491 1.35 -12.49 -13.53
CA CYS A 491 1.35 -13.79 -14.19
C CYS A 491 0.10 -14.62 -13.96
N VAL A 492 -0.60 -14.48 -12.84
CA VAL A 492 -1.61 -15.45 -12.37
C VAL A 492 -2.99 -14.82 -12.25
N SER A 493 -3.99 -15.45 -12.88
CA SER A 493 -5.39 -15.08 -12.70
C SER A 493 -5.96 -15.78 -11.46
N LYS A 494 -6.54 -15.01 -10.55
CA LYS A 494 -7.42 -15.56 -9.51
C LYS A 494 -8.81 -15.74 -10.13
N LYS A 495 -9.19 -16.97 -10.47
CA LYS A 495 -10.60 -17.29 -10.81
C LYS A 495 -11.44 -17.12 -9.53
N GLY A 496 -12.11 -15.99 -9.41
CA GLY A 496 -13.08 -15.73 -8.35
C GLY A 496 -12.94 -14.37 -7.67
N VAL A 497 -13.08 -13.28 -8.41
CA VAL A 497 -13.88 -12.08 -8.08
C VAL A 497 -14.10 -11.36 -9.41
N GLU A 498 -15.34 -11.26 -9.88
CA GLU A 498 -15.67 -10.38 -11.01
C GLU A 498 -15.24 -8.96 -10.65
N HIS A 499 -14.37 -8.37 -11.47
CA HIS A 499 -13.89 -7.01 -11.32
C HIS A 499 -15.04 -6.05 -11.67
N ASN A 500 -15.99 -5.86 -10.75
CA ASN A 500 -16.84 -4.68 -10.78
C ASN A 500 -15.96 -3.48 -10.43
N THR A 501 -15.57 -2.72 -11.45
CA THR A 501 -14.85 -1.45 -11.37
C THR A 501 -15.72 -0.36 -10.73
N THR A 502 -16.09 -0.53 -9.48
CA THR A 502 -16.64 0.52 -8.61
C THR A 502 -16.12 0.32 -7.19
N ALA A 503 -15.39 1.32 -6.71
CA ALA A 503 -14.93 1.52 -5.33
C ALA A 503 -13.77 0.64 -4.82
N ALA A 504 -12.56 0.92 -5.30
CA ALA A 504 -11.37 0.89 -4.45
C ALA A 504 -11.00 2.35 -4.13
N VAL A 505 -11.55 2.87 -3.03
CA VAL A 505 -11.12 4.15 -2.43
C VAL A 505 -10.85 3.86 -0.96
N ASP A 506 -9.56 3.84 -0.61
CA ASP A 506 -8.95 3.96 0.72
C ASP A 506 -9.79 3.50 1.94
N GLY A 507 -9.42 2.34 2.50
CA GLY A 507 -9.82 1.86 3.82
C GLY A 507 -8.97 0.66 4.24
N ASP A 508 -8.19 0.87 5.31
CA ASP A 508 -7.40 -0.06 6.15
C ASP A 508 -6.95 -1.44 5.63
N ASP A 509 -5.63 -1.65 5.74
CA ASP A 509 -4.95 -2.95 5.75
C ASP A 509 -5.36 -3.71 7.03
N ASP A 510 -6.49 -4.44 6.98
CA ASP A 510 -6.74 -5.57 7.88
C ASP A 510 -6.62 -6.86 7.06
N GLU A 511 -5.43 -7.45 7.08
CA GLU A 511 -5.18 -8.83 6.63
C GLU A 511 -5.95 -9.79 7.56
N ALA A 512 -7.24 -9.97 7.30
CA ALA A 512 -8.02 -11.04 7.90
C ALA A 512 -7.40 -12.39 7.47
N MET A 513 -6.79 -13.07 8.44
CA MET A 513 -6.28 -14.44 8.33
C MET A 513 -7.39 -15.40 7.90
N ALA A 514 -7.51 -15.64 6.59
CA ALA A 514 -8.33 -16.71 6.06
C ALA A 514 -7.63 -18.05 6.33
N THR A 515 -8.00 -18.72 7.42
CA THR A 515 -7.55 -20.08 7.78
C THR A 515 -8.32 -21.20 7.07
N GLU A 516 -9.08 -20.91 6.01
CA GLU A 516 -9.80 -21.95 5.28
C GLU A 516 -9.01 -22.46 4.08
N VAL A 517 -8.43 -23.65 4.25
CA VAL A 517 -7.78 -24.43 3.20
C VAL A 517 -8.85 -25.07 2.31
N THR A 518 -9.49 -24.27 1.45
CA THR A 518 -10.14 -24.81 0.25
C THR A 518 -9.05 -25.09 -0.81
N PRO A 519 -9.12 -26.22 -1.55
CA PRO A 519 -8.15 -26.46 -2.63
C PRO A 519 -8.30 -25.33 -3.65
N PRO A 520 -7.22 -24.61 -4.01
CA PRO A 520 -7.34 -23.55 -4.99
C PRO A 520 -7.81 -24.16 -6.30
N ALA A 521 -8.92 -23.63 -6.86
CA ALA A 521 -9.25 -23.81 -8.27
C ALA A 521 -7.97 -23.56 -9.08
N SER A 522 -7.66 -24.43 -10.04
CA SER A 522 -6.36 -24.44 -10.72
C SER A 522 -5.99 -23.05 -11.23
N ALA A 523 -5.03 -22.40 -10.58
CA ALA A 523 -4.52 -21.11 -11.01
C ALA A 523 -4.01 -21.21 -12.46
N GLU A 524 -4.39 -20.26 -13.30
CA GLU A 524 -4.02 -20.21 -14.72
C GLU A 524 -3.24 -18.93 -15.00
N LEU A 525 -2.36 -18.98 -16.01
CA LEU A 525 -1.61 -17.79 -16.43
C LEU A 525 -2.53 -16.76 -17.10
N THR A 526 -2.34 -15.49 -16.76
CA THR A 526 -2.93 -14.33 -17.44
C THR A 526 -2.36 -14.19 -18.85
N GLU A 527 -3.02 -13.38 -19.70
CA GLU A 527 -2.48 -13.03 -21.02
C GLU A 527 -1.13 -12.31 -20.92
N LEU A 528 -0.97 -11.42 -19.93
CA LEU A 528 0.32 -10.79 -19.64
C LEU A 528 1.37 -11.82 -19.22
N GLY A 529 1.01 -12.76 -18.34
CA GLY A 529 1.90 -13.85 -17.91
C GLY A 529 2.37 -14.68 -19.10
N LYS A 530 1.47 -15.02 -20.02
CA LYS A 530 1.83 -15.70 -21.27
C LYS A 530 2.78 -14.87 -22.12
N CYS A 531 2.56 -13.55 -22.24
CA CYS A 531 3.44 -12.65 -22.99
C CYS A 531 4.85 -12.57 -22.38
N LEU A 532 4.96 -12.42 -21.06
CA LEU A 532 6.25 -12.39 -20.35
C LEU A 532 7.02 -13.70 -20.52
N MET A 533 6.31 -14.84 -20.48
CA MET A 533 6.91 -16.18 -20.63
C MET A 533 7.39 -16.47 -22.07
N LYS A 534 7.06 -15.64 -23.08
CA LYS A 534 7.60 -15.77 -24.45
C LYS A 534 9.07 -15.35 -24.53
N GLN A 535 9.51 -14.41 -23.67
CA GLN A 535 10.90 -13.92 -23.66
C GLN A 535 11.75 -14.85 -22.80
N GLU A 536 12.82 -15.41 -23.38
CA GLU A 536 13.64 -16.44 -22.73
C GLU A 536 14.29 -15.96 -21.42
N ASP A 537 14.89 -14.77 -21.43
CA ASP A 537 15.52 -14.16 -20.25
C ASP A 537 14.52 -13.93 -19.12
N VAL A 538 13.32 -13.43 -19.46
CA VAL A 538 12.26 -13.12 -18.48
C VAL A 538 11.64 -14.39 -17.93
N CYS A 539 11.34 -15.37 -18.79
CA CYS A 539 10.87 -16.69 -18.40
C CYS A 539 11.84 -17.35 -17.42
N THR A 540 13.13 -17.30 -17.72
CA THR A 540 14.20 -17.82 -16.87
C THR A 540 14.25 -17.08 -15.53
N ALA A 541 14.26 -15.75 -15.54
CA ALA A 541 14.26 -14.95 -14.32
C ALA A 541 13.04 -15.23 -13.44
N LEU A 542 11.84 -15.34 -14.01
CA LEU A 542 10.59 -15.62 -13.30
C LEU A 542 10.60 -17.02 -12.67
N LEU A 543 10.97 -18.05 -13.44
CA LEU A 543 11.05 -19.43 -12.95
C LEU A 543 12.10 -19.57 -11.85
N ILE A 544 13.31 -19.04 -12.05
CA ILE A 544 14.38 -19.12 -11.05
C ILE A 544 13.98 -18.36 -9.79
N THR A 545 13.39 -17.17 -9.93
CA THR A 545 12.95 -16.36 -8.78
C THR A 545 11.87 -17.07 -7.97
N ALA A 546 10.83 -17.60 -8.63
CA ALA A 546 9.74 -18.28 -7.95
C ALA A 546 10.23 -19.51 -7.16
N TYR A 547 11.07 -20.34 -7.76
CA TYR A 547 11.56 -21.57 -7.12
C TYR A 547 12.68 -21.32 -6.09
N THR A 548 13.55 -20.34 -6.33
CA THR A 548 14.57 -19.94 -5.33
C THR A 548 13.91 -19.36 -4.08
N SER A 549 12.79 -18.65 -4.23
CA SER A 549 12.05 -18.05 -3.12
C SER A 549 11.54 -19.05 -2.10
N LEU A 550 11.33 -20.31 -2.50
CA LEU A 550 10.92 -21.39 -1.59
C LEU A 550 11.96 -21.69 -0.52
N SER A 551 13.21 -21.28 -0.74
CA SER A 551 14.33 -21.47 0.19
C SER A 551 14.72 -20.22 0.97
N TRP A 552 14.03 -19.10 0.76
CA TRP A 552 14.23 -17.88 1.52
C TRP A 552 13.46 -17.95 2.83
N LYS A 553 14.05 -17.48 3.94
CA LYS A 553 13.46 -17.57 5.29
C LYS A 553 12.29 -16.60 5.49
N ASP A 554 11.27 -16.70 4.65
CA ASP A 554 9.98 -16.01 4.77
C ASP A 554 8.83 -16.99 4.46
N THR A 555 8.24 -17.54 5.52
CA THR A 555 7.18 -18.55 5.45
C THR A 555 5.96 -18.07 4.63
N LEU A 556 5.59 -16.80 4.74
CA LEU A 556 4.43 -16.25 4.03
C LEU A 556 4.65 -16.23 2.51
N SER A 557 5.81 -15.73 2.05
CA SER A 557 6.17 -15.76 0.63
C SER A 557 6.23 -17.20 0.12
N CYS A 558 6.84 -18.12 0.88
CA CYS A 558 6.92 -19.53 0.49
C CYS A 558 5.53 -20.13 0.23
N GLN A 559 4.58 -19.97 1.16
CA GLN A 559 3.22 -20.49 1.00
C GLN A 559 2.50 -19.86 -0.20
N ARG A 560 2.56 -18.53 -0.34
CA ARG A 560 1.87 -17.80 -1.43
C ARG A 560 2.43 -18.17 -2.80
N THR A 561 3.75 -18.14 -2.96
CA THR A 561 4.43 -18.46 -4.22
C THR A 561 4.19 -19.92 -4.62
N THR A 562 4.23 -20.85 -3.67
CA THR A 562 3.96 -22.28 -3.92
C THR A 562 2.54 -22.50 -4.43
N THR A 563 1.55 -21.91 -3.76
CA THR A 563 0.13 -22.14 -4.05
C THR A 563 -0.37 -21.43 -5.30
N GLN A 564 0.17 -20.24 -5.58
CA GLN A 564 -0.36 -19.37 -6.64
C GLN A 564 0.52 -19.34 -7.89
N LEU A 565 1.85 -19.42 -7.77
CA LEU A 565 2.76 -19.01 -8.83
C LEU A 565 3.60 -20.15 -9.44
N CYS A 566 4.20 -21.01 -8.62
CA CYS A 566 5.15 -22.03 -9.11
C CYS A 566 4.55 -22.96 -10.16
N TRP A 567 3.36 -23.51 -9.89
CA TRP A 567 2.74 -24.49 -10.79
C TRP A 567 2.29 -23.87 -12.13
N PRO A 568 1.58 -22.73 -12.19
CA PRO A 568 1.23 -22.09 -13.46
C PRO A 568 2.44 -21.76 -14.35
N LEU A 569 3.54 -21.26 -13.75
CA LEU A 569 4.77 -20.97 -14.49
C LEU A 569 5.38 -22.23 -15.09
N LEU A 570 5.53 -23.31 -14.29
CA LEU A 570 6.09 -24.56 -14.78
C LEU A 570 5.19 -25.20 -15.84
N LYS A 571 3.86 -25.20 -15.63
CA LYS A 571 2.87 -25.77 -16.55
C LYS A 571 2.99 -25.18 -17.96
N GLN A 572 3.30 -23.89 -18.08
CA GLN A 572 3.47 -23.20 -19.37
C GLN A 572 4.68 -23.68 -20.16
N VAL A 573 5.75 -24.11 -19.49
CA VAL A 573 6.98 -24.59 -20.13
C VAL A 573 7.03 -26.12 -20.27
N LEU A 574 6.09 -26.86 -19.66
CA LEU A 574 5.99 -28.32 -19.80
C LEU A 574 5.90 -28.82 -21.25
N PRO A 575 5.20 -28.17 -22.19
CA PRO A 575 5.17 -28.63 -23.58
C PRO A 575 6.54 -28.57 -24.27
N GLY A 576 7.45 -27.73 -23.78
CA GLY A 576 8.82 -27.65 -24.28
C GLY A 576 9.68 -28.84 -23.87
N ASN A 577 10.92 -28.87 -24.38
CA ASN A 577 11.96 -29.77 -23.89
C ASN A 577 12.74 -29.05 -22.79
N LEU A 578 12.51 -29.47 -21.54
CA LEU A 578 13.26 -28.97 -20.40
C LEU A 578 14.59 -29.73 -20.32
N LEU A 579 15.65 -29.02 -19.92
CA LEU A 579 16.92 -29.67 -19.61
C LEU A 579 16.75 -30.57 -18.38
N PRO A 580 17.29 -31.81 -18.39
CA PRO A 580 17.21 -32.71 -17.23
C PRO A 580 17.72 -32.09 -15.92
N ASP A 581 18.78 -31.28 -16.01
CA ASP A 581 19.34 -30.55 -14.87
C ASP A 581 18.36 -29.51 -14.31
N ALA A 582 17.61 -28.82 -15.18
CA ALA A 582 16.60 -27.85 -14.77
C ALA A 582 15.41 -28.54 -14.08
N VAL A 583 14.96 -29.69 -14.59
CA VAL A 583 13.91 -30.51 -13.98
C VAL A 583 14.33 -30.95 -12.57
N SER A 584 15.57 -31.44 -12.44
CA SER A 584 16.14 -31.83 -11.15
C SER A 584 16.22 -30.63 -10.20
N TRP A 585 16.66 -29.46 -10.70
CA TRP A 585 16.75 -28.23 -9.92
C TRP A 585 15.39 -27.73 -9.40
N PHE A 586 14.33 -27.74 -10.23
CA PHE A 586 13.00 -27.36 -9.79
C PHE A 586 12.51 -28.25 -8.65
N PHE A 587 12.70 -29.56 -8.79
CA PHE A 587 12.28 -30.51 -7.77
C PHE A 587 13.09 -30.38 -6.47
N MET A 588 14.42 -30.25 -6.57
CA MET A 588 15.30 -29.98 -5.43
C MET A 588 14.95 -28.67 -4.71
N SER A 589 14.59 -27.60 -5.44
CA SER A 589 14.18 -26.33 -4.85
C SER A 589 12.93 -26.48 -3.97
N VAL A 590 11.94 -27.28 -4.40
CA VAL A 590 10.74 -27.57 -3.59
C VAL A 590 11.09 -28.42 -2.36
N LEU A 591 11.95 -29.43 -2.51
CA LEU A 591 12.41 -30.25 -1.38
C LEU A 591 13.21 -29.42 -0.36
N LYS A 592 14.06 -28.51 -0.83
CA LYS A 592 14.78 -27.55 0.03
C LYS A 592 13.83 -26.64 0.78
N GLY A 593 12.77 -26.17 0.12
CA GLY A 593 11.70 -25.41 0.78
C GLY A 593 10.99 -26.23 1.87
N LEU A 594 10.76 -27.52 1.65
CA LEU A 594 10.22 -28.42 2.69
C LEU A 594 11.17 -28.59 3.87
N GLN A 595 12.47 -28.63 3.63
CA GLN A 595 13.47 -28.73 4.70
C GLN A 595 13.50 -27.46 5.56
N ILE A 596 13.30 -26.30 4.95
CA ILE A 596 13.36 -24.99 5.64
C ILE A 596 12.04 -24.67 6.35
N HIS A 597 10.90 -24.87 5.68
CA HIS A 597 9.58 -24.41 6.17
C HIS A 597 8.65 -25.55 6.60
N GLY A 598 9.08 -26.80 6.51
CA GLY A 598 8.24 -27.98 6.75
C GLY A 598 7.60 -28.05 8.14
N GLN A 599 8.16 -27.32 9.11
CA GLN A 599 7.59 -27.17 10.46
C GLN A 599 6.24 -26.42 10.47
N HIS A 600 5.94 -25.65 9.42
CA HIS A 600 4.69 -24.91 9.28
C HIS A 600 3.71 -25.69 8.40
N ASP A 601 2.55 -26.04 8.97
CA ASP A 601 1.54 -26.87 8.29
C ASP A 601 1.09 -26.31 6.94
N GLY A 602 0.91 -24.99 6.84
CA GLY A 602 0.53 -24.31 5.60
C GLY A 602 1.55 -24.49 4.48
N CYS A 603 2.84 -24.27 4.78
CA CYS A 603 3.94 -24.48 3.83
C CYS A 603 4.11 -25.96 3.50
N MET A 604 4.07 -26.86 4.50
CA MET A 604 4.16 -28.30 4.27
C MET A 604 3.06 -28.77 3.31
N ALA A 605 1.80 -28.42 3.56
CA ALA A 605 0.69 -28.84 2.71
C ALA A 605 0.81 -28.32 1.28
N ALA A 606 1.21 -27.05 1.12
CA ALA A 606 1.43 -26.42 -0.19
C ALA A 606 2.61 -27.05 -0.94
N LEU A 607 3.77 -27.21 -0.30
CA LEU A 607 4.98 -27.72 -0.93
C LEU A 607 4.87 -29.22 -1.25
N VAL A 608 4.24 -30.02 -0.37
CA VAL A 608 3.92 -31.43 -0.67
C VAL A 608 3.01 -31.52 -1.89
N HIS A 609 2.04 -30.60 -2.02
CA HIS A 609 1.18 -30.55 -3.19
C HIS A 609 1.95 -30.24 -4.47
N LEU A 610 2.79 -29.20 -4.44
CA LEU A 610 3.61 -28.81 -5.58
C LEU A 610 4.60 -29.92 -5.96
N ALA A 611 5.29 -30.52 -4.99
CA ALA A 611 6.20 -31.65 -5.22
C ALA A 611 5.48 -32.84 -5.88
N PHE A 612 4.27 -33.16 -5.42
CA PHE A 612 3.44 -34.21 -6.03
C PHE A 612 3.08 -33.87 -7.48
N GLN A 613 2.64 -32.63 -7.77
CA GLN A 613 2.29 -32.20 -9.13
C GLN A 613 3.50 -32.25 -10.08
N ILE A 614 4.67 -31.80 -9.62
CA ILE A 614 5.92 -31.83 -10.39
C ILE A 614 6.31 -33.29 -10.69
N TYR A 615 6.30 -34.16 -9.67
CA TYR A 615 6.67 -35.56 -9.84
C TYR A 615 5.70 -36.27 -10.80
N GLU A 616 4.39 -36.11 -10.62
CA GLU A 616 3.39 -36.74 -11.50
C GLU A 616 3.50 -36.28 -12.96
N ALA A 617 3.73 -34.99 -13.20
CA ALA A 617 3.75 -34.44 -14.55
C ALA A 617 5.06 -34.67 -15.32
N LEU A 618 6.21 -34.65 -14.63
CA LEU A 618 7.52 -34.71 -15.27
C LEU A 618 8.16 -36.09 -15.21
N ARG A 619 7.86 -36.92 -14.21
CA ARG A 619 8.46 -38.26 -14.07
C ARG A 619 8.27 -39.18 -15.29
N PRO A 620 7.14 -39.15 -16.03
CA PRO A 620 7.00 -39.95 -17.25
C PRO A 620 7.99 -39.59 -18.37
N ARG A 621 8.56 -38.38 -18.35
CA ARG A 621 9.51 -37.88 -19.36
C ARG A 621 10.96 -37.85 -18.87
N TYR A 622 11.17 -37.66 -17.57
CA TYR A 622 12.49 -37.45 -16.96
C TYR A 622 12.74 -38.45 -15.84
N ALA A 623 13.75 -39.32 -16.00
CA ALA A 623 14.10 -40.35 -15.04
C ALA A 623 14.89 -39.81 -13.84
N GLU A 624 15.52 -38.66 -14.02
CA GLU A 624 16.36 -37.96 -13.05
C GLU A 624 15.60 -37.62 -11.76
N LEU A 625 14.27 -37.41 -11.84
CA LEU A 625 13.43 -37.20 -10.67
C LEU A 625 13.45 -38.36 -9.69
N LYS A 626 13.57 -39.60 -10.17
CA LYS A 626 13.73 -40.78 -9.31
C LYS A 626 15.08 -40.72 -8.58
N ALA A 627 16.15 -40.32 -9.28
CA ALA A 627 17.48 -40.17 -8.69
C ALA A 627 17.51 -39.10 -7.59
N VAL A 628 16.75 -38.01 -7.72
CA VAL A 628 16.59 -37.01 -6.66
C VAL A 628 15.77 -37.58 -5.48
N MET A 629 14.69 -38.32 -5.75
CA MET A 629 13.91 -38.99 -4.69
C MET A 629 14.74 -39.97 -3.87
N GLU A 630 15.65 -40.71 -4.50
CA GLU A 630 16.55 -41.65 -3.82
C GLU A 630 17.54 -40.97 -2.86
N GLN A 631 17.74 -39.66 -2.97
CA GLN A 631 18.57 -38.85 -2.07
C GLN A 631 17.81 -38.35 -0.84
N VAL A 632 16.48 -38.52 -0.79
CA VAL A 632 15.67 -38.13 0.37
C VAL A 632 16.07 -38.99 1.57
N PRO A 633 16.36 -38.39 2.75
CA PRO A 633 16.68 -39.13 3.96
C PRO A 633 15.57 -40.12 4.34
N ASP A 634 15.95 -41.31 4.83
CA ASP A 634 15.03 -42.35 5.33
C ASP A 634 13.98 -42.84 4.31
N ILE A 635 14.23 -42.72 3.01
CA ILE A 635 13.30 -43.20 1.98
C ILE A 635 13.34 -44.73 1.85
N GLN A 636 12.16 -45.37 1.89
CA GLN A 636 12.03 -46.80 1.60
C GLN A 636 12.04 -47.06 0.09
N ARG A 637 13.12 -47.67 -0.43
CA ARG A 637 13.31 -47.92 -1.86
C ARG A 637 12.21 -48.78 -2.48
N ASP A 638 11.76 -49.83 -1.80
CA ASP A 638 10.67 -50.69 -2.30
C ASP A 638 9.35 -49.92 -2.45
N SER A 639 9.04 -49.04 -1.49
CA SER A 639 7.86 -48.18 -1.52
C SER A 639 7.95 -47.15 -2.65
N LEU A 640 9.14 -46.58 -2.90
CA LEU A 640 9.40 -45.69 -4.03
C LEU A 640 9.19 -46.42 -5.36
N GLU A 641 9.75 -47.61 -5.53
CA GLU A 641 9.59 -48.41 -6.77
C GLU A 641 8.13 -48.79 -7.03
N GLN A 642 7.38 -49.15 -5.98
CA GLN A 642 5.95 -49.43 -6.10
C GLN A 642 5.14 -48.19 -6.49
N PHE A 643 5.50 -47.02 -5.97
CA PHE A 643 4.83 -45.76 -6.32
C PHE A 643 5.16 -45.38 -7.77
N ASP A 644 6.44 -45.46 -8.15
CA ASP A 644 6.95 -45.08 -9.47
C ASP A 644 6.39 -45.97 -10.60
N SER A 645 6.37 -47.29 -10.38
CA SER A 645 5.79 -48.25 -11.34
C SER A 645 4.29 -48.05 -11.56
N LYS A 646 3.53 -47.72 -10.51
CA LYS A 646 2.10 -47.39 -10.60
C LYS A 646 1.86 -46.06 -11.31
N LEU A 647 2.75 -45.08 -11.12
CA LEU A 647 2.65 -43.78 -11.78
C LEU A 647 2.89 -43.90 -13.29
N LEU A 648 3.92 -44.65 -13.70
CA LEU A 648 4.29 -44.85 -15.10
C LEU A 648 3.31 -45.73 -15.89
N ASN A 649 2.43 -46.48 -15.21
CA ASN A 649 1.45 -47.35 -15.84
C ASN A 649 0.01 -46.81 -15.66
N PRO A 650 -0.57 -46.15 -16.69
CA PRO A 650 -1.91 -45.56 -16.62
C PRO A 650 -3.01 -46.55 -16.25
N THR A 651 -2.86 -47.83 -16.61
CA THR A 651 -3.85 -48.88 -16.30
C THR A 651 -3.91 -49.26 -14.82
N LEU A 652 -2.87 -48.93 -14.03
CA LEU A 652 -2.79 -49.15 -12.58
C LEU A 652 -3.28 -47.94 -11.77
N GLN A 653 -3.57 -46.80 -12.40
CA GLN A 653 -4.01 -45.56 -11.74
C GLN A 653 -5.52 -45.57 -11.35
N LYS A 654 -5.99 -46.63 -10.69
CA LYS A 654 -7.38 -46.73 -10.16
C LYS A 654 -7.56 -46.12 -8.77
N VAL A 655 -6.49 -45.57 -8.18
CA VAL A 655 -6.46 -45.07 -6.80
C VAL A 655 -6.80 -43.57 -6.79
N ALA A 656 -7.73 -43.17 -5.91
CA ALA A 656 -8.11 -41.77 -5.71
C ALA A 656 -6.89 -40.86 -5.43
N ASP A 657 -6.83 -39.68 -6.05
CA ASP A 657 -5.73 -38.70 -5.97
C ASP A 657 -5.28 -38.40 -4.55
N LYS A 658 -6.24 -38.28 -3.63
CA LYS A 658 -5.96 -38.05 -2.20
C LYS A 658 -5.02 -39.13 -1.63
N ARG A 659 -5.29 -40.40 -1.93
CA ARG A 659 -4.46 -41.52 -1.45
C ARG A 659 -3.09 -41.56 -2.12
N ARG A 660 -2.98 -41.13 -3.38
CA ARG A 660 -1.68 -41.00 -4.09
C ARG A 660 -0.82 -39.92 -3.45
N LYS A 661 -1.41 -38.74 -3.19
CA LYS A 661 -0.74 -37.63 -2.50
C LYS A 661 -0.32 -38.01 -1.07
N ASP A 662 -1.16 -38.73 -0.32
CA ASP A 662 -0.82 -39.20 1.02
C ASP A 662 0.31 -40.24 1.00
N HIS A 663 0.34 -41.14 0.01
CA HIS A 663 1.47 -42.06 -0.18
C HIS A 663 2.75 -41.28 -0.52
N PHE A 664 2.68 -40.35 -1.47
CA PHE A 664 3.81 -39.51 -1.86
C PHE A 664 4.37 -38.72 -0.68
N LYS A 665 3.50 -38.14 0.17
CA LYS A 665 3.89 -37.43 1.38
C LYS A 665 4.76 -38.30 2.29
N ARG A 666 4.42 -39.60 2.45
CA ARG A 666 5.23 -40.53 3.27
C ARG A 666 6.63 -40.72 2.70
N LEU A 667 6.78 -40.78 1.38
CA LEU A 667 8.08 -40.95 0.71
C LEU A 667 9.02 -39.77 0.96
N ILE A 668 8.49 -38.55 1.06
CA ILE A 668 9.28 -37.32 1.23
C ILE A 668 9.38 -36.84 2.69
N THR A 669 8.96 -37.65 3.65
CA THR A 669 8.92 -37.27 5.09
C THR A 669 10.29 -36.85 5.62
N GLY A 670 11.37 -37.49 5.17
CA GLY A 670 12.74 -37.15 5.60
C GLY A 670 13.23 -35.76 5.18
N CYS A 671 12.53 -35.09 4.25
CA CYS A 671 12.78 -33.70 3.87
C CYS A 671 11.89 -32.70 4.60
N ILE A 672 10.94 -33.13 5.42
CA ILE A 672 10.06 -32.20 6.15
C ILE A 672 10.84 -31.66 7.34
N GLY A 673 11.13 -30.36 7.31
CA GLY A 673 11.80 -29.65 8.40
C GLY A 673 11.05 -29.83 9.73
N LYS A 674 11.79 -30.12 10.80
CA LYS A 674 11.25 -30.28 12.15
C LYS A 674 11.48 -29.01 12.97
N PRO A 675 10.58 -28.64 13.90
CA PRO A 675 10.80 -27.54 14.82
C PRO A 675 12.14 -27.67 15.56
N LEU A 676 12.86 -26.56 15.75
CA LEU A 676 14.11 -26.52 16.54
C LEU A 676 13.91 -27.11 17.95
N GLY A 677 12.73 -26.92 18.55
CA GLY A 677 12.35 -27.50 19.84
C GLY A 677 12.18 -29.02 19.84
N GLU A 678 12.09 -29.68 18.68
CA GLU A 678 12.09 -31.15 18.53
C GLU A 678 13.46 -31.70 18.13
N GLN A 679 14.35 -30.88 17.55
CA GLN A 679 15.73 -31.28 17.24
C GLN A 679 16.60 -31.47 18.49
N PHE A 680 16.30 -30.73 19.58
CA PHE A 680 17.10 -30.75 20.81
C PHE A 680 16.33 -31.21 22.07
N ARG A 681 15.06 -31.63 21.96
CA ARG A 681 14.31 -32.18 23.10
C ARG A 681 14.48 -33.69 23.21
N LYS A 682 14.90 -34.13 24.41
CA LYS A 682 14.42 -35.39 24.99
C LYS A 682 12.89 -35.26 25.12
N GLU A 683 12.14 -36.20 24.54
CA GLU A 683 10.68 -36.18 24.51
C GLU A 683 10.07 -35.93 25.91
N VAL A 684 9.53 -34.73 26.12
CA VAL A 684 8.54 -34.47 27.17
C VAL A 684 7.38 -33.72 26.53
N HIS A 685 6.29 -34.46 26.34
CA HIS A 685 5.09 -34.00 25.68
C HIS A 685 4.15 -33.35 26.71
N ILE A 686 4.31 -32.05 26.98
CA ILE A 686 3.34 -31.31 27.80
C ILE A 686 2.31 -30.69 26.85
N ARG A 687 1.17 -31.37 26.67
CA ARG A 687 0.10 -30.96 25.74
C ARG A 687 -0.77 -29.80 26.22
N ASN A 688 -0.61 -29.31 27.46
CA ASN A 688 -1.53 -28.34 28.06
C ASN A 688 -0.80 -27.24 28.86
N LEU A 689 -0.04 -26.38 28.20
CA LEU A 689 0.34 -25.08 28.77
C LEU A 689 -0.51 -23.99 28.11
N PRO A 690 -1.46 -23.35 28.82
CA PRO A 690 -2.15 -22.19 28.27
C PRO A 690 -1.14 -21.04 28.06
N SER A 691 -1.26 -20.35 26.93
CA SER A 691 -0.53 -19.11 26.66
C SER A 691 -0.80 -18.10 27.79
N LEU A 692 0.25 -17.55 28.40
CA LEU A 692 0.16 -16.51 29.44
C LEU A 692 -0.47 -15.20 28.92
N PHE A 693 -0.63 -15.07 27.61
CA PHE A 693 -1.41 -14.01 26.98
C PHE A 693 -2.50 -14.65 26.09
N LYS A 694 -3.73 -14.72 26.61
CA LYS A 694 -4.93 -14.85 25.79
C LYS A 694 -5.52 -13.46 25.61
N MET A 695 -5.44 -12.90 24.40
CA MET A 695 -6.47 -11.96 23.98
C MET A 695 -7.78 -12.74 23.91
N VAL A 696 -8.75 -12.35 24.73
CA VAL A 696 -10.09 -12.92 24.72
C VAL A 696 -10.74 -12.52 23.40
N LYS A 697 -10.89 -13.45 22.46
CA LYS A 697 -11.82 -13.31 21.35
C LYS A 697 -13.24 -13.40 21.92
N PRO A 698 -14.16 -12.46 21.62
CA PRO A 698 -15.56 -12.63 21.99
C PRO A 698 -16.14 -13.82 21.22
N SER A 699 -16.67 -14.81 21.91
CA SER A 699 -17.45 -15.89 21.31
C SER A 699 -18.84 -15.37 20.97
N LEU A 700 -19.15 -15.30 19.68
CA LEU A 700 -20.52 -15.26 19.18
C LEU A 700 -21.10 -16.67 19.36
N GLU A 701 -21.85 -16.90 20.43
CA GLU A 701 -22.82 -18.00 20.49
C GLU A 701 -24.20 -17.38 20.44
N THR A 702 -24.84 -17.53 19.28
CA THR A 702 -26.29 -17.47 19.15
C THR A 702 -26.77 -18.86 19.57
N ASP A 703 -27.55 -18.96 20.64
CA ASP A 703 -28.78 -19.76 20.63
C ASP A 703 -29.61 -19.64 21.91
N VAL A 704 -30.89 -19.33 21.66
CA VAL A 704 -32.10 -19.81 22.34
C VAL A 704 -32.46 -19.23 23.72
N ILE A 705 -33.54 -18.45 23.68
CA ILE A 705 -34.46 -18.09 24.77
C ILE A 705 -35.13 -19.37 25.30
N GLU A 706 -35.07 -19.61 26.62
CA GLU A 706 -36.21 -20.06 27.45
C GLU A 706 -35.81 -20.08 28.96
N ASN A 707 -36.51 -19.25 29.76
CA ASN A 707 -36.90 -19.33 31.19
C ASN A 707 -36.02 -20.19 32.15
N GLU A 708 -35.60 -19.77 33.34
CA GLU A 708 -36.36 -19.17 34.46
C GLU A 708 -35.35 -18.79 35.58
N ASP A 709 -35.69 -17.76 36.36
CA ASP A 709 -35.25 -17.43 37.72
C ASP A 709 -33.77 -17.11 38.06
N GLY A 710 -33.58 -15.87 38.53
CA GLY A 710 -32.69 -15.57 39.66
C GLY A 710 -31.53 -14.62 39.41
N GLU A 711 -31.74 -13.37 39.84
CA GLU A 711 -30.71 -12.44 40.35
C GLU A 711 -29.78 -11.71 39.36
N GLY A 712 -30.06 -10.41 39.17
CA GLY A 712 -29.03 -9.40 39.46
C GLY A 712 -28.50 -8.53 38.31
N LEU A 713 -29.31 -7.63 37.74
CA LEU A 713 -28.82 -6.48 36.95
C LEU A 713 -29.32 -5.11 37.45
N ASN A 714 -30.06 -5.08 38.56
CA ASN A 714 -30.56 -3.83 39.17
C ASN A 714 -29.64 -3.26 40.26
N ALA A 715 -28.41 -3.75 40.42
CA ALA A 715 -27.46 -3.27 41.43
C ALA A 715 -26.40 -2.28 40.89
N LEU A 716 -26.47 -1.89 39.62
CA LEU A 716 -25.48 -0.99 39.00
C LEU A 716 -25.97 0.45 38.79
N PHE A 717 -27.23 0.76 39.09
CA PHE A 717 -27.80 2.10 38.89
C PHE A 717 -28.85 2.48 39.95
N GLU A 718 -28.42 2.66 41.19
CA GLU A 718 -29.07 3.59 42.13
C GLU A 718 -27.98 4.44 42.81
N PRO A 719 -28.31 5.70 43.16
CA PRO A 719 -27.44 6.87 42.96
C PRO A 719 -26.18 6.99 43.82
#